data_AF-A0A1Z9JG25-F1
#
_entry.id   AF-A0A1Z9JG25-F1
#
_cell.length_a   1.000
_cell.length_b   1.000
_cell.length_c   1.000
_cell.angle_alpha   90.00
_cell.angle_beta   90.00
_cell.angle_gamma   90.00
#
_symmetry.space_group_name_H-M   'P 1'
#
loop_
_entity.id
_entity.type
_entity.pdbx_description
1 polymer ?
#
loop_
_entity_poly.entity_id
_entity_poly.type
_entity_poly.pdbx_seq_one_letter_code
_entity_poly.pdbx_strand_id
1 'polypeptide(L)'
;MFQVEEKIAENSAVHVLLMGQTIEQVLQKGVAAHKEGRFQEAEDFYRAILQSQPAHPDANHNLGILAVASNQPNTALRLFQTALESDPNIEIFWHSYVDALVKTNQLKSAKKMVKKAAKKGFNHKKLKALLLQSKNHTNTQDPPKAQIRLILDYYQNGRYLEAEKLALIVTQKFPQHQFAWKALGTILRKVGRANESLTAGQKSVELAPKDAEAHNNLGNTLKELGRLREAKESFIQAIACRSDYAIAHYNLGSILKEQGRYDKAEESYCRAITLKPDLAEVHNNLGIMLEELGRLDEAEASYSRAIASKPDYTEAHSNLGNVLKGLGRDEESVSCFRQAFANRTGIRPMGDYVLSPAITSIYFELTNKCNFHCSFCPSDDQKRSLGYMDLELVKRLYEESADKKIANVVNLHLMGEPTLHPQLIEILKFGASKNIKTDLVTNISTLVDKNISKILDSLYGTLIASHMTPTKETYHFRGDVGLSWDRYTSNLRSLVREYMKRLAEGVQTKSSITIRVMVTQNTASNVNIIGTSNEAGSILQEWYEFVAEIERELGIPPFNRQDLNIEDVTRGNNYSNTSYLLQQGITLKFWRAFTFANTRVSDQFDLQPTRQSSYCSKPFTNVGVLWNGDVTLCDLDHDGELKVGNIRDSSIETMIQSDAAQELRSSMLGESPLPSICQKCQERPFQRRNEE
;
A
#
# COMPACT_ATOMS: atom_id res chain seq x y z
N MET A 1 -38.41 -16.52 27.74
CA MET A 1 -39.36 -15.51 28.26
C MET A 1 -39.60 -14.40 27.24
N PHE A 2 -38.56 -13.75 26.70
CA PHE A 2 -38.69 -12.70 25.66
C PHE A 2 -39.52 -13.07 24.41
N GLN A 3 -39.33 -14.25 23.80
CA GLN A 3 -40.15 -14.68 22.64
C GLN A 3 -41.61 -15.04 22.97
N VAL A 4 -41.92 -15.26 24.25
CA VAL A 4 -43.29 -15.55 24.71
C VAL A 4 -44.02 -14.24 25.00
N GLU A 5 -43.33 -13.25 25.56
CA GLU A 5 -43.87 -11.90 25.80
C GLU A 5 -44.12 -11.12 24.50
N GLU A 6 -43.25 -11.24 23.48
CA GLU A 6 -43.47 -10.66 22.14
C GLU A 6 -44.73 -11.24 21.47
N LYS A 7 -44.93 -12.57 21.56
CA LYS A 7 -46.11 -13.26 21.01
C LYS A 7 -47.41 -12.89 21.74
N ILE A 8 -47.34 -12.61 23.04
CA ILE A 8 -48.49 -12.17 23.84
C ILE A 8 -48.82 -10.70 23.53
N ALA A 9 -47.81 -9.84 23.32
CA ALA A 9 -47.97 -8.45 22.92
C ALA A 9 -48.56 -8.32 21.49
N GLU A 10 -48.03 -9.07 20.51
CA GLU A 10 -48.57 -9.14 19.14
C GLU A 10 -50.03 -9.63 19.13
N ASN A 11 -50.37 -10.67 19.90
CA ASN A 11 -51.76 -11.15 19.99
C ASN A 11 -52.70 -10.11 20.63
N SER A 12 -52.22 -9.28 21.55
CA SER A 12 -53.05 -8.22 22.17
C SER A 12 -53.33 -7.07 21.20
N ALA A 13 -52.33 -6.63 20.42
CA ALA A 13 -52.46 -5.52 19.47
C ALA A 13 -53.38 -5.88 18.30
N VAL A 14 -53.32 -7.12 17.84
CA VAL A 14 -54.16 -7.62 16.75
C VAL A 14 -55.65 -7.74 17.18
N HIS A 15 -55.91 -8.10 18.44
CA HIS A 15 -57.26 -8.16 18.98
C HIS A 15 -57.93 -6.78 19.08
N VAL A 16 -57.14 -5.71 19.28
CA VAL A 16 -57.62 -4.31 19.31
C VAL A 16 -58.06 -3.82 17.92
N LEU A 17 -57.40 -4.24 16.85
CA LEU A 17 -57.71 -3.79 15.48
C LEU A 17 -59.08 -4.30 14.98
N LEU A 18 -59.55 -5.43 15.50
CA LEU A 18 -60.88 -6.00 15.21
C LEU A 18 -61.97 -5.55 16.19
N MET A 19 -61.65 -4.90 17.32
CA MET A 19 -62.65 -4.54 18.33
C MET A 19 -63.67 -3.52 17.80
N GLY A 20 -64.95 -3.91 17.81
CA GLY A 20 -66.07 -3.05 17.42
C GLY A 20 -66.19 -2.81 15.91
N GLN A 21 -65.47 -3.54 15.08
CA GLN A 21 -65.45 -3.37 13.61
C GLN A 21 -65.74 -4.70 12.91
N THR A 22 -66.34 -4.62 11.71
CA THR A 22 -66.51 -5.80 10.86
C THR A 22 -65.22 -6.11 10.09
N ILE A 23 -65.03 -7.36 9.68
CA ILE A 23 -63.87 -7.77 8.87
C ILE A 23 -63.76 -6.93 7.59
N GLU A 24 -64.88 -6.59 6.97
CA GLU A 24 -64.94 -5.72 5.79
C GLU A 24 -64.40 -4.30 6.08
N GLN A 25 -64.75 -3.72 7.23
CA GLN A 25 -64.23 -2.40 7.64
C GLN A 25 -62.71 -2.44 7.87
N VAL A 26 -62.22 -3.51 8.47
CA VAL A 26 -60.78 -3.70 8.72
C VAL A 26 -60.03 -3.95 7.41
N LEU A 27 -60.62 -4.69 6.48
CA LEU A 27 -60.06 -4.92 5.14
C LEU A 27 -59.94 -3.60 4.37
N GLN A 28 -60.97 -2.76 4.39
CA GLN A 28 -60.97 -1.44 3.74
C GLN A 28 -59.87 -0.53 4.30
N LYS A 29 -59.66 -0.53 5.63
CA LYS A 29 -58.56 0.19 6.27
C LYS A 29 -57.19 -0.33 5.82
N GLY A 30 -57.00 -1.65 5.79
CA GLY A 30 -55.78 -2.26 5.28
C GLY A 30 -55.49 -1.87 3.83
N VAL A 31 -56.51 -1.91 2.95
CA VAL A 31 -56.40 -1.48 1.55
C VAL A 31 -56.10 0.01 1.42
N ALA A 32 -56.70 0.87 2.25
CA ALA A 32 -56.40 2.30 2.25
C ALA A 32 -54.95 2.58 2.68
N ALA A 33 -54.49 1.99 3.79
CA ALA A 33 -53.11 2.09 4.26
C ALA A 33 -52.11 1.59 3.20
N HIS A 34 -52.42 0.49 2.52
CA HIS A 34 -51.60 -0.05 1.43
C HIS A 34 -51.49 0.93 0.26
N LYS A 35 -52.62 1.54 -0.17
CA LYS A 35 -52.61 2.56 -1.25
C LYS A 35 -51.83 3.82 -0.87
N GLU A 36 -51.83 4.18 0.40
CA GLU A 36 -51.13 5.35 0.93
C GLU A 36 -49.65 5.07 1.27
N GLY A 37 -49.15 3.86 1.00
CA GLY A 37 -47.75 3.47 1.21
C GLY A 37 -47.40 3.13 2.67
N ARG A 38 -48.38 3.06 3.57
CA ARG A 38 -48.20 2.65 4.97
C ARG A 38 -48.22 1.13 5.08
N PHE A 39 -47.15 0.50 4.61
CA PHE A 39 -47.10 -0.96 4.42
C PHE A 39 -47.15 -1.76 5.73
N GLN A 40 -46.51 -1.28 6.80
CA GLN A 40 -46.54 -1.96 8.11
C GLN A 40 -47.96 -1.98 8.69
N GLU A 41 -48.65 -0.83 8.67
CA GLU A 41 -50.02 -0.72 9.13
C GLU A 41 -50.99 -1.58 8.30
N ALA A 42 -50.79 -1.63 6.97
CA ALA A 42 -51.56 -2.50 6.09
C ALA A 42 -51.34 -3.99 6.40
N GLU A 43 -50.08 -4.39 6.64
CA GLU A 43 -49.73 -5.74 7.04
C GLU A 43 -50.40 -6.14 8.36
N ASP A 44 -50.42 -5.26 9.35
CA ASP A 44 -51.05 -5.50 10.65
C ASP A 44 -52.57 -5.74 10.50
N PHE A 45 -53.26 -4.93 9.68
CA PHE A 45 -54.68 -5.13 9.38
C PHE A 45 -54.95 -6.46 8.66
N TYR A 46 -54.14 -6.84 7.67
CA TYR A 46 -54.34 -8.12 6.98
C TYR A 46 -54.05 -9.30 7.90
N ARG A 47 -53.00 -9.24 8.72
CA ARG A 47 -52.70 -10.28 9.72
C ARG A 47 -53.82 -10.40 10.74
N ALA A 48 -54.44 -9.29 11.15
CA ALA A 48 -55.59 -9.30 12.04
C ALA A 48 -56.77 -10.08 11.47
N ILE A 49 -57.12 -9.81 10.21
CA ILE A 49 -58.17 -10.56 9.52
C ILE A 49 -57.82 -12.04 9.43
N LEU A 50 -56.56 -12.38 9.13
CA LEU A 50 -56.11 -13.77 8.99
C LEU A 50 -56.03 -14.53 10.32
N GLN A 51 -55.92 -13.85 11.46
CA GLN A 51 -56.02 -14.51 12.77
C GLN A 51 -57.45 -14.98 13.05
N SER A 52 -58.47 -14.20 12.65
CA SER A 52 -59.88 -14.58 12.80
C SER A 52 -60.38 -15.50 11.68
N GLN A 53 -59.95 -15.25 10.44
CA GLN A 53 -60.31 -16.00 9.25
C GLN A 53 -59.05 -16.34 8.43
N PRO A 54 -58.34 -17.43 8.75
CA PRO A 54 -57.09 -17.79 8.08
C PRO A 54 -57.19 -18.00 6.56
N ALA A 55 -58.38 -18.35 6.07
CA ALA A 55 -58.67 -18.55 4.66
C ALA A 55 -59.31 -17.33 3.98
N HIS A 56 -59.28 -16.14 4.60
CA HIS A 56 -59.89 -14.95 3.98
C HIS A 56 -59.21 -14.62 2.65
N PRO A 57 -59.94 -14.57 1.52
CA PRO A 57 -59.35 -14.46 0.18
C PRO A 57 -58.54 -13.17 -0.03
N ASP A 58 -59.14 -12.01 0.22
CA ASP A 58 -58.49 -10.72 -0.05
C ASP A 58 -57.34 -10.39 0.90
N ALA A 59 -57.46 -10.72 2.20
CA ALA A 59 -56.39 -10.53 3.16
C ALA A 59 -55.16 -11.39 2.81
N ASN A 60 -55.36 -12.66 2.42
CA ASN A 60 -54.28 -13.52 1.94
C ASN A 60 -53.65 -12.95 0.66
N HIS A 61 -54.46 -12.48 -0.29
CA HIS A 61 -53.95 -11.91 -1.54
C HIS A 61 -53.13 -10.62 -1.30
N ASN A 62 -53.66 -9.69 -0.51
CA ASN A 62 -53.02 -8.40 -0.27
C ASN A 62 -51.75 -8.54 0.59
N LEU A 63 -51.76 -9.43 1.59
CA LEU A 63 -50.55 -9.77 2.35
C LEU A 63 -49.51 -10.47 1.45
N GLY A 64 -49.96 -11.29 0.49
CA GLY A 64 -49.10 -11.88 -0.53
C GLY A 64 -48.41 -10.84 -1.40
N ILE A 65 -49.10 -9.76 -1.78
CA ILE A 65 -48.52 -8.62 -2.52
C ILE A 65 -47.43 -7.93 -1.68
N LEU A 66 -47.69 -7.65 -0.41
CA LEU A 66 -46.70 -7.07 0.50
C LEU A 66 -45.48 -7.99 0.66
N ALA A 67 -45.69 -9.30 0.78
CA ALA A 67 -44.60 -10.27 0.84
C ALA A 67 -43.73 -10.29 -0.44
N VAL A 68 -44.31 -10.04 -1.62
CA VAL A 68 -43.53 -9.85 -2.85
C VAL A 68 -42.69 -8.57 -2.79
N ALA A 69 -43.27 -7.46 -2.33
CA ALA A 69 -42.57 -6.17 -2.19
C ALA A 69 -41.40 -6.25 -1.19
N SER A 70 -41.56 -7.02 -0.11
CA SER A 70 -40.54 -7.27 0.91
C SER A 70 -39.56 -8.41 0.55
N ASN A 71 -39.54 -8.86 -0.71
CA ASN A 71 -38.65 -9.92 -1.22
C ASN A 71 -38.75 -11.26 -0.47
N GLN A 72 -39.96 -11.67 -0.06
CA GLN A 72 -40.27 -12.96 0.59
C GLN A 72 -41.10 -13.89 -0.32
N PRO A 73 -40.49 -14.46 -1.37
CA PRO A 73 -41.22 -15.16 -2.43
C PRO A 73 -41.96 -16.43 -1.99
N ASN A 74 -41.41 -17.18 -1.03
CA ASN A 74 -42.04 -18.41 -0.55
C ASN A 74 -43.28 -18.13 0.30
N THR A 75 -43.25 -17.07 1.11
CA THR A 75 -44.40 -16.59 1.88
C THR A 75 -45.52 -16.13 0.95
N ALA A 76 -45.17 -15.33 -0.07
CA ALA A 76 -46.11 -14.87 -1.07
C ALA A 76 -46.81 -16.01 -1.83
N LEU A 77 -46.06 -17.05 -2.23
CA LEU A 77 -46.63 -18.21 -2.91
C LEU A 77 -47.68 -18.95 -2.07
N ARG A 78 -47.43 -19.14 -0.77
CA ARG A 78 -48.38 -19.79 0.14
C ARG A 78 -49.64 -18.96 0.30
N LEU A 79 -49.48 -17.65 0.51
CA LEU A 79 -50.60 -16.71 0.67
C LEU A 79 -51.46 -16.63 -0.61
N PHE A 80 -50.84 -16.52 -1.78
CA PHE A 80 -51.58 -16.53 -3.05
C PHE A 80 -52.27 -17.86 -3.33
N GLN A 81 -51.66 -18.97 -2.94
CA GLN A 81 -52.28 -20.29 -3.04
C GLN A 81 -53.53 -20.35 -2.15
N THR A 82 -53.44 -19.93 -0.89
CA THR A 82 -54.57 -19.91 0.04
C THR A 82 -55.68 -18.98 -0.44
N ALA A 83 -55.36 -17.77 -0.94
CA ALA A 83 -56.34 -16.86 -1.53
C ALA A 83 -57.09 -17.51 -2.71
N LEU A 84 -56.35 -18.18 -3.58
CA LEU A 84 -56.90 -18.82 -4.78
C LEU A 84 -57.74 -20.06 -4.47
N GLU A 85 -57.35 -20.85 -3.47
CA GLU A 85 -58.12 -22.01 -3.00
C GLU A 85 -59.42 -21.59 -2.33
N SER A 86 -59.41 -20.42 -1.67
CA SER A 86 -60.57 -19.89 -0.92
C SER A 86 -61.60 -19.22 -1.83
N ASP A 87 -61.17 -18.44 -2.82
CA ASP A 87 -62.06 -17.95 -3.88
C ASP A 87 -61.40 -18.06 -5.28
N PRO A 88 -61.65 -19.16 -6.01
CA PRO A 88 -61.07 -19.39 -7.31
C PRO A 88 -61.79 -18.65 -8.46
N ASN A 89 -62.78 -17.79 -8.18
CA ASN A 89 -63.54 -17.05 -9.19
C ASN A 89 -63.01 -15.62 -9.42
N ILE A 90 -62.00 -15.19 -8.66
CA ILE A 90 -61.38 -13.88 -8.81
C ILE A 90 -60.14 -13.97 -9.72
N GLU A 91 -60.18 -13.28 -10.87
CA GLU A 91 -59.11 -13.35 -11.88
C GLU A 91 -57.75 -12.85 -11.36
N ILE A 92 -57.73 -11.82 -10.51
CA ILE A 92 -56.48 -11.23 -9.99
C ILE A 92 -55.68 -12.23 -9.14
N PHE A 93 -56.32 -13.18 -8.48
CA PHE A 93 -55.65 -14.20 -7.68
C PHE A 93 -54.86 -15.18 -8.56
N TRP A 94 -55.46 -15.60 -9.68
CA TRP A 94 -54.78 -16.40 -10.70
C TRP A 94 -53.57 -15.65 -11.26
N HIS A 95 -53.71 -14.34 -11.51
CA HIS A 95 -52.63 -13.50 -12.01
C HIS A 95 -51.46 -13.42 -11.02
N SER A 96 -51.71 -13.01 -9.78
CA SER A 96 -50.63 -12.86 -8.78
C SER A 96 -49.97 -14.20 -8.43
N TYR A 97 -50.72 -15.30 -8.40
CA TYR A 97 -50.12 -16.62 -8.18
C TYR A 97 -49.25 -17.08 -9.35
N VAL A 98 -49.71 -16.90 -10.59
CA VAL A 98 -48.91 -17.24 -11.79
C VAL A 98 -47.67 -16.36 -11.89
N ASP A 99 -47.78 -15.05 -11.62
CA ASP A 99 -46.65 -14.12 -11.61
C ASP A 99 -45.61 -14.51 -10.54
N ALA A 100 -46.06 -14.83 -9.32
CA ALA A 100 -45.18 -15.31 -8.26
C ALA A 100 -44.49 -16.64 -8.61
N LEU A 101 -45.20 -17.59 -9.24
CA LEU A 101 -44.61 -18.85 -9.72
C LEU A 101 -43.59 -18.61 -10.84
N VAL A 102 -43.81 -17.63 -11.71
CA VAL A 102 -42.86 -17.24 -12.75
C VAL A 102 -41.61 -16.60 -12.16
N LYS A 103 -41.76 -15.63 -11.25
CA LYS A 103 -40.64 -14.96 -10.57
C LYS A 103 -39.78 -15.90 -9.72
N THR A 104 -40.37 -16.98 -9.20
CA THR A 104 -39.68 -18.04 -8.45
C THR A 104 -39.17 -19.20 -9.33
N ASN A 105 -39.22 -19.04 -10.66
CA ASN A 105 -38.77 -20.02 -11.65
C ASN A 105 -39.49 -21.38 -11.59
N GLN A 106 -40.71 -21.43 -11.05
CA GLN A 106 -41.56 -22.64 -11.01
C GLN A 106 -42.43 -22.76 -12.28
N LEU A 107 -41.78 -22.74 -13.46
CA LEU A 107 -42.46 -22.63 -14.76
C LEU A 107 -43.39 -23.80 -15.09
N LYS A 108 -43.11 -25.01 -14.59
CA LYS A 108 -44.00 -26.17 -14.75
C LYS A 108 -45.32 -25.96 -14.01
N SER A 109 -45.24 -25.47 -12.77
CA SER A 109 -46.40 -25.14 -11.93
C SER A 109 -47.18 -23.96 -12.52
N ALA A 110 -46.49 -22.90 -12.96
CA ALA A 110 -47.11 -21.75 -13.62
C ALA A 110 -47.91 -22.15 -14.86
N LYS A 111 -47.33 -22.96 -15.76
CA LYS A 111 -48.04 -23.50 -16.95
C LYS A 111 -49.28 -24.32 -16.58
N LYS A 112 -49.21 -25.10 -15.50
CA LYS A 112 -50.37 -25.88 -15.00
C LYS A 112 -51.48 -24.94 -14.50
N MET A 113 -51.13 -23.89 -13.78
CA MET A 113 -52.09 -22.91 -13.26
C MET A 113 -52.74 -22.08 -14.37
N VAL A 114 -51.98 -21.66 -15.37
CA VAL A 114 -52.52 -20.95 -16.55
C VAL A 114 -53.54 -21.81 -17.32
N LYS A 115 -53.28 -23.12 -17.48
CA LYS A 115 -54.25 -24.06 -18.07
C LYS A 115 -55.50 -24.21 -17.21
N LYS A 116 -55.37 -24.24 -15.89
CA LYS A 116 -56.52 -24.30 -14.96
C LYS A 116 -57.36 -23.02 -15.03
N ALA A 117 -56.73 -21.85 -15.06
CA ALA A 117 -57.43 -20.57 -15.20
C ALA A 117 -58.23 -20.48 -16.51
N ALA A 118 -57.66 -20.94 -17.63
CA ALA A 118 -58.36 -20.99 -18.92
C ALA A 118 -59.62 -21.86 -18.89
N LYS A 119 -59.57 -23.01 -18.22
CA LYS A 119 -60.74 -23.90 -18.08
C LYS A 119 -61.88 -23.25 -17.28
N LYS A 120 -61.59 -22.22 -16.48
CA LYS A 120 -62.58 -21.41 -15.76
C LYS A 120 -63.12 -20.21 -16.55
N GLY A 121 -62.66 -20.00 -17.78
CA GLY A 121 -63.12 -18.89 -18.64
C GLY A 121 -62.33 -17.59 -18.51
N PHE A 122 -61.26 -17.54 -17.71
CA PHE A 122 -60.41 -16.35 -17.60
C PHE A 122 -59.52 -16.14 -18.83
N ASN A 123 -59.16 -14.88 -19.10
CA ASN A 123 -58.43 -14.50 -20.30
C ASN A 123 -56.99 -15.05 -20.30
N HIS A 124 -56.82 -16.21 -20.94
CA HIS A 124 -55.54 -16.90 -21.04
C HIS A 124 -54.45 -16.10 -21.77
N LYS A 125 -54.78 -15.04 -22.55
CA LYS A 125 -53.75 -14.22 -23.21
C LYS A 125 -52.92 -13.42 -22.21
N LYS A 126 -53.53 -12.84 -21.17
CA LYS A 126 -52.85 -12.05 -20.13
C LYS A 126 -51.95 -12.92 -19.25
N LEU A 127 -52.45 -14.09 -18.84
CA LEU A 127 -51.68 -15.06 -18.05
C LEU A 127 -50.58 -15.77 -18.87
N LYS A 128 -50.80 -16.01 -20.17
CA LYS A 128 -49.76 -16.54 -21.06
C LYS A 128 -48.67 -15.51 -21.35
N ALA A 129 -48.99 -14.22 -21.34
CA ALA A 129 -47.99 -13.15 -21.46
C ALA A 129 -46.99 -13.17 -20.28
N LEU A 130 -47.45 -13.46 -19.05
CA LEU A 130 -46.56 -13.66 -17.88
C LEU A 130 -45.58 -14.84 -18.10
N LEU A 131 -46.04 -15.93 -18.74
CA LEU A 131 -45.18 -17.06 -19.12
C LEU A 131 -44.18 -16.70 -20.24
N LEU A 132 -44.47 -15.67 -21.05
CA LEU A 132 -43.52 -15.15 -22.05
C LEU A 132 -42.52 -14.17 -21.42
N GLN A 133 -42.90 -13.41 -20.38
CA GLN A 133 -41.95 -12.59 -19.62
C GLN A 133 -40.85 -13.46 -18.98
N SER A 134 -41.15 -14.72 -18.63
CA SER A 134 -40.15 -15.69 -18.16
C SER A 134 -39.21 -16.21 -19.25
N LYS A 135 -39.61 -16.18 -20.54
CA LYS A 135 -38.71 -16.52 -21.66
C LYS A 135 -37.63 -15.46 -21.86
N ASN A 136 -37.81 -14.26 -21.33
CA ASN A 136 -36.77 -13.23 -21.26
C ASN A 136 -35.85 -13.40 -20.02
N HIS A 137 -36.14 -14.36 -19.12
CA HIS A 137 -35.36 -14.62 -17.90
C HIS A 137 -34.66 -15.99 -17.84
N THR A 138 -34.85 -16.87 -18.83
CA THR A 138 -33.84 -17.91 -19.12
C THR A 138 -32.80 -17.32 -20.06
N ASN A 139 -32.00 -16.39 -19.54
CA ASN A 139 -30.89 -15.82 -20.29
C ASN A 139 -29.79 -16.88 -20.34
N THR A 140 -29.60 -17.52 -21.49
CA THR A 140 -28.36 -18.25 -21.81
C THR A 140 -27.15 -17.30 -21.93
N GLN A 141 -27.33 -16.00 -21.69
CA GLN A 141 -26.28 -14.98 -21.72
C GLN A 141 -25.74 -14.58 -20.34
N ASP A 142 -26.31 -15.06 -19.23
CA ASP A 142 -25.81 -14.76 -17.88
C ASP A 142 -25.30 -16.00 -17.14
N PRO A 143 -24.16 -15.90 -16.43
CA PRO A 143 -23.63 -16.99 -15.65
C PRO A 143 -24.54 -17.34 -14.46
N PRO A 144 -24.57 -18.61 -14.03
CA PRO A 144 -25.21 -19.01 -12.78
C PRO A 144 -24.71 -18.15 -11.61
N LYS A 145 -25.63 -17.61 -10.80
CA LYS A 145 -25.30 -16.78 -9.63
C LYS A 145 -24.31 -17.44 -8.67
N ALA A 146 -24.34 -18.77 -8.58
CA ALA A 146 -23.38 -19.55 -7.79
C ALA A 146 -21.93 -19.39 -8.27
N GLN A 147 -21.70 -19.32 -9.60
CA GLN A 147 -20.36 -19.10 -10.16
C GLN A 147 -19.84 -17.70 -9.82
N ILE A 148 -20.70 -16.68 -9.91
CA ILE A 148 -20.33 -15.30 -9.54
C ILE A 148 -19.97 -15.18 -8.06
N ARG A 149 -20.77 -15.80 -7.17
CA ARG A 149 -20.46 -15.85 -5.74
C ARG A 149 -19.14 -16.56 -5.45
N LEU A 150 -18.85 -17.63 -6.18
CA LEU A 150 -17.61 -18.38 -6.00
C LEU A 150 -16.37 -17.59 -6.45
N ILE A 151 -16.46 -16.78 -7.51
CA ILE A 151 -15.38 -15.86 -7.90
C ILE A 151 -15.08 -14.88 -6.76
N LEU A 152 -16.13 -14.31 -6.16
CA LEU A 152 -16.00 -13.38 -5.03
C LEU A 152 -15.40 -14.06 -3.79
N ASP A 153 -15.84 -15.26 -3.46
CA ASP A 153 -15.32 -16.04 -2.34
C ASP A 153 -13.83 -16.35 -2.51
N TYR A 154 -13.41 -16.86 -3.68
CA TYR A 154 -12.00 -17.08 -3.97
C TYR A 154 -11.19 -15.79 -3.87
N TYR A 155 -11.70 -14.67 -4.39
CA TYR A 155 -11.03 -13.39 -4.29
C TYR A 155 -10.87 -12.92 -2.84
N GLN A 156 -11.94 -12.97 -2.04
CA GLN A 156 -11.93 -12.52 -0.65
C GLN A 156 -11.00 -13.35 0.23
N ASN A 157 -10.83 -14.64 -0.07
CA ASN A 157 -9.92 -15.53 0.63
C ASN A 157 -8.49 -15.55 0.04
N GLY A 158 -8.15 -14.62 -0.86
CA GLY A 158 -6.81 -14.50 -1.46
C GLY A 158 -6.45 -15.61 -2.46
N ARG A 159 -7.41 -16.46 -2.85
CA ARG A 159 -7.25 -17.54 -3.82
C ARG A 159 -7.37 -17.00 -5.25
N TYR A 160 -6.45 -16.11 -5.61
CA TYR A 160 -6.54 -15.33 -6.84
C TYR A 160 -6.44 -16.19 -8.10
N LEU A 161 -5.63 -17.26 -8.09
CA LEU A 161 -5.47 -18.15 -9.25
C LEU A 161 -6.76 -18.92 -9.56
N GLU A 162 -7.49 -19.37 -8.54
CA GLU A 162 -8.79 -20.03 -8.72
C GLU A 162 -9.89 -19.04 -9.11
N ALA A 163 -9.89 -17.84 -8.52
CA ALA A 163 -10.77 -16.75 -8.92
C ALA A 163 -10.58 -16.40 -10.40
N GLU A 164 -9.33 -16.30 -10.84
CA GLU A 164 -8.94 -15.97 -12.22
C GLU A 164 -9.43 -17.02 -13.21
N LYS A 165 -9.14 -18.30 -12.96
CA LYS A 165 -9.56 -19.41 -13.83
C LYS A 165 -11.08 -19.39 -14.03
N LEU A 166 -11.83 -19.20 -12.94
CA LEU A 166 -13.30 -19.17 -13.01
C LEU A 166 -13.80 -17.89 -13.73
N ALA A 167 -13.22 -16.73 -13.43
CA ALA A 167 -13.57 -15.48 -14.10
C ALA A 167 -13.33 -15.54 -15.61
N LEU A 168 -12.22 -16.12 -16.07
CA LEU A 168 -11.91 -16.34 -17.49
C LEU A 168 -12.94 -17.25 -18.18
N ILE A 169 -13.32 -18.36 -17.54
CA ILE A 169 -14.36 -19.27 -18.09
C ILE A 169 -15.69 -18.53 -18.23
N VAL A 170 -16.04 -17.70 -17.23
CA VAL A 170 -17.28 -16.94 -17.22
C VAL A 170 -17.26 -15.86 -18.31
N THR A 171 -16.19 -15.09 -18.47
CA THR A 171 -16.11 -14.05 -19.51
C THR A 171 -16.09 -14.64 -20.93
N GLN A 172 -15.52 -15.83 -21.13
CA GLN A 172 -15.57 -16.53 -22.42
C GLN A 172 -16.98 -17.04 -22.76
N LYS A 173 -17.68 -17.64 -21.80
CA LYS A 173 -19.04 -18.17 -22.00
C LYS A 173 -20.10 -17.08 -22.03
N PHE A 174 -19.87 -15.99 -21.32
CA PHE A 174 -20.80 -14.89 -21.13
C PHE A 174 -20.10 -13.55 -21.40
N PRO A 175 -19.71 -13.27 -22.67
CA PRO A 175 -18.87 -12.13 -23.02
C PRO A 175 -19.54 -10.76 -22.79
N GLN A 176 -20.86 -10.73 -22.58
CA GLN A 176 -21.61 -9.51 -22.29
C GLN A 176 -21.85 -9.29 -20.78
N HIS A 177 -21.37 -10.20 -19.92
CA HIS A 177 -21.60 -10.10 -18.48
C HIS A 177 -20.65 -9.09 -17.82
N GLN A 178 -21.15 -7.88 -17.59
CA GLN A 178 -20.42 -6.72 -17.06
C GLN A 178 -19.58 -7.03 -15.82
N PHE A 179 -20.19 -7.63 -14.80
CA PHE A 179 -19.52 -7.91 -13.53
C PHE A 179 -18.36 -8.90 -13.69
N ALA A 180 -18.46 -9.86 -14.62
CA ALA A 180 -17.40 -10.86 -14.79
C ALA A 180 -16.12 -10.23 -15.36
N TRP A 181 -16.26 -9.29 -16.30
CA TRP A 181 -15.14 -8.50 -16.79
C TRP A 181 -14.55 -7.58 -15.72
N LYS A 182 -15.40 -6.93 -14.90
CA LYS A 182 -14.95 -6.14 -13.75
C LYS A 182 -14.13 -6.97 -12.76
N ALA A 183 -14.63 -8.14 -12.40
CA ALA A 183 -13.96 -9.08 -11.50
C ALA A 183 -12.64 -9.58 -12.11
N LEU A 184 -12.65 -10.01 -13.37
CA LEU A 184 -11.46 -10.48 -14.09
C LEU A 184 -10.37 -9.40 -14.12
N GLY A 185 -10.71 -8.16 -14.49
CA GLY A 185 -9.76 -7.06 -14.50
C GLY A 185 -9.13 -6.81 -13.13
N THR A 186 -9.94 -6.87 -12.07
CA THR A 186 -9.46 -6.70 -10.68
C THR A 186 -8.55 -7.85 -10.24
N ILE A 187 -8.89 -9.09 -10.60
CA ILE A 187 -8.10 -10.29 -10.28
C ILE A 187 -6.76 -10.25 -11.01
N LEU A 188 -6.77 -9.99 -12.33
CA LEU A 188 -5.56 -9.88 -13.16
C LEU A 188 -4.59 -8.82 -12.63
N ARG A 189 -5.13 -7.70 -12.15
CA ARG A 189 -4.34 -6.66 -11.48
C ARG A 189 -3.66 -7.19 -10.22
N LYS A 190 -4.40 -7.89 -9.36
CA LYS A 190 -3.88 -8.46 -8.10
C LYS A 190 -2.79 -9.52 -8.31
N VAL A 191 -2.81 -10.25 -9.42
CA VAL A 191 -1.75 -11.22 -9.78
C VAL A 191 -0.60 -10.59 -10.58
N GLY A 192 -0.57 -9.26 -10.75
CA GLY A 192 0.51 -8.52 -11.42
C GLY A 192 0.44 -8.53 -12.95
N ARG A 193 -0.66 -9.01 -13.56
CA ARG A 193 -0.85 -9.05 -15.02
C ARG A 193 -1.56 -7.78 -15.51
N ALA A 194 -0.92 -6.64 -15.30
CA ALA A 194 -1.51 -5.32 -15.51
C ALA A 194 -1.98 -5.07 -16.97
N ASN A 195 -1.24 -5.55 -17.97
CA ASN A 195 -1.63 -5.41 -19.39
C ASN A 195 -2.94 -6.16 -19.72
N GLU A 196 -3.16 -7.32 -19.13
CA GLU A 196 -4.39 -8.09 -19.36
C GLU A 196 -5.55 -7.55 -18.53
N SER A 197 -5.24 -7.07 -17.32
CA SER A 197 -6.18 -6.28 -16.52
C SER A 197 -6.70 -5.07 -17.29
N LEU A 198 -5.86 -4.40 -18.08
CA LEU A 198 -6.25 -3.24 -18.88
C LEU A 198 -7.32 -3.62 -19.90
N THR A 199 -7.10 -4.70 -20.66
CA THR A 199 -8.06 -5.19 -21.65
C THR A 199 -9.40 -5.57 -21.00
N ALA A 200 -9.36 -6.29 -19.87
CA ALA A 200 -10.56 -6.66 -19.14
C ALA A 200 -11.29 -5.45 -18.53
N GLY A 201 -10.54 -4.46 -18.02
CA GLY A 201 -11.07 -3.21 -17.48
C GLY A 201 -11.73 -2.34 -18.54
N GLN A 202 -11.10 -2.19 -19.70
CA GLN A 202 -11.68 -1.50 -20.87
C GLN A 202 -12.98 -2.17 -21.29
N LYS A 203 -13.01 -3.51 -21.36
CA LYS A 203 -14.23 -4.25 -21.68
C LYS A 203 -15.32 -4.04 -20.63
N SER A 204 -14.95 -4.02 -19.35
CA SER A 204 -15.89 -3.73 -18.26
C SER A 204 -16.53 -2.35 -18.40
N VAL A 205 -15.75 -1.32 -18.74
CA VAL A 205 -16.26 0.05 -18.95
C VAL A 205 -17.09 0.16 -20.23
N GLU A 206 -16.69 -0.52 -21.31
CA GLU A 206 -17.47 -0.57 -22.57
C GLU A 206 -18.87 -1.14 -22.32
N LEU A 207 -18.96 -2.23 -21.55
CA LEU A 207 -20.23 -2.91 -21.26
C LEU A 207 -21.07 -2.17 -20.21
N ALA A 208 -20.44 -1.40 -19.32
CA ALA A 208 -21.08 -0.68 -18.22
C ALA A 208 -20.50 0.75 -18.06
N PRO A 209 -20.77 1.67 -19.00
CA PRO A 209 -20.12 3.00 -19.02
C PRO A 209 -20.50 3.91 -17.84
N LYS A 210 -21.57 3.58 -17.11
CA LYS A 210 -22.02 4.30 -15.91
C LYS A 210 -21.63 3.60 -14.60
N ASP A 211 -20.85 2.52 -14.64
CA ASP A 211 -20.36 1.85 -13.44
C ASP A 211 -19.11 2.57 -12.90
N ALA A 212 -19.29 3.31 -11.81
CA ALA A 212 -18.21 4.03 -11.13
C ALA A 212 -17.07 3.10 -10.67
N GLU A 213 -17.38 1.88 -10.25
CA GLU A 213 -16.37 0.91 -9.80
C GLU A 213 -15.55 0.39 -10.98
N ALA A 214 -16.17 0.18 -12.15
CA ALA A 214 -15.46 -0.23 -13.37
C ALA A 214 -14.44 0.83 -13.81
N HIS A 215 -14.84 2.10 -13.84
CA HIS A 215 -13.94 3.22 -14.14
C HIS A 215 -12.82 3.36 -13.09
N ASN A 216 -13.12 3.21 -11.80
CA ASN A 216 -12.12 3.24 -10.75
C ASN A 216 -11.11 2.08 -10.86
N ASN A 217 -11.59 0.88 -11.19
CA ASN A 217 -10.72 -0.29 -11.38
C ASN A 217 -9.82 -0.14 -12.61
N LEU A 218 -10.36 0.38 -13.72
CA LEU A 218 -9.58 0.72 -14.91
C LEU A 218 -8.52 1.79 -14.58
N GLY A 219 -8.89 2.83 -13.83
CA GLY A 219 -7.96 3.87 -13.38
C GLY A 219 -6.80 3.31 -12.55
N ASN A 220 -7.07 2.38 -11.64
CA ASN A 220 -6.03 1.69 -10.86
C ASN A 220 -5.07 0.89 -11.75
N THR A 221 -5.59 0.16 -12.74
CA THR A 221 -4.75 -0.58 -13.68
C THR A 221 -3.89 0.36 -14.54
N LEU A 222 -4.45 1.47 -15.02
CA LEU A 222 -3.71 2.48 -15.79
C LEU A 222 -2.61 3.13 -14.95
N LYS A 223 -2.87 3.38 -13.66
CA LYS A 223 -1.86 3.88 -12.72
C LYS A 223 -0.69 2.91 -12.58
N GLU A 224 -0.97 1.61 -12.38
CA GLU A 224 0.08 0.58 -12.27
C GLU A 224 0.91 0.43 -13.55
N LEU A 225 0.33 0.75 -14.71
CA LEU A 225 1.03 0.80 -16.01
C LEU A 225 1.78 2.12 -16.25
N GLY A 226 1.79 3.07 -15.30
CA GLY A 226 2.42 4.39 -15.46
C GLY A 226 1.63 5.35 -16.37
N ARG A 227 0.43 4.99 -16.81
CA ARG A 227 -0.42 5.81 -17.70
C ARG A 227 -1.24 6.82 -16.88
N LEU A 228 -0.53 7.69 -16.15
CA LEU A 228 -1.12 8.56 -15.11
C LEU A 228 -2.21 9.52 -15.65
N ARG A 229 -2.07 10.01 -16.90
CA ARG A 229 -3.08 10.89 -17.52
C ARG A 229 -4.42 10.16 -17.71
N GLU A 230 -4.39 8.95 -18.24
CA GLU A 230 -5.59 8.17 -18.50
C GLU A 230 -6.19 7.61 -17.20
N ALA A 231 -5.34 7.29 -16.22
CA ALA A 231 -5.77 6.92 -14.88
C ALA A 231 -6.60 8.05 -14.24
N LYS A 232 -6.09 9.29 -14.31
CA LYS A 232 -6.80 10.49 -13.83
C LYS A 232 -8.16 10.66 -14.50
N GLU A 233 -8.22 10.55 -15.82
CA GLU A 233 -9.47 10.65 -16.58
C GLU A 233 -10.47 9.58 -16.13
N SER A 234 -10.01 8.34 -15.92
CA SER A 234 -10.85 7.24 -15.42
C SER A 234 -11.40 7.51 -14.01
N PHE A 235 -10.59 8.06 -13.10
CA PHE A 235 -11.09 8.44 -11.76
C PHE A 235 -12.09 9.61 -11.81
N ILE A 236 -11.88 10.58 -12.71
CA ILE A 236 -12.87 11.65 -12.94
C ILE A 236 -14.18 11.07 -13.46
N GLN A 237 -14.15 10.10 -14.39
CA GLN A 237 -15.36 9.42 -14.86
C GLN A 237 -16.03 8.61 -13.75
N ALA A 238 -15.26 7.96 -12.88
CA ALA A 238 -15.83 7.26 -11.71
C ALA A 238 -16.59 8.23 -10.79
N ILE A 239 -16.04 9.42 -10.52
CA ILE A 239 -16.68 10.48 -9.73
C ILE A 239 -17.90 11.05 -10.47
N ALA A 240 -17.84 11.23 -11.78
CA ALA A 240 -18.97 11.70 -12.58
C ALA A 240 -20.14 10.69 -12.56
N CYS A 241 -19.84 9.39 -12.56
CA CYS A 241 -20.84 8.32 -12.44
C CYS A 241 -21.43 8.25 -11.02
N ARG A 242 -20.60 8.49 -9.99
CA ARG A 242 -21.00 8.46 -8.59
C ARG A 242 -20.18 9.46 -7.76
N SER A 243 -20.80 10.61 -7.47
CA SER A 243 -20.13 11.76 -6.85
C SER A 243 -19.74 11.56 -5.38
N ASP A 244 -20.41 10.65 -4.68
CA ASP A 244 -20.13 10.22 -3.30
C ASP A 244 -19.15 9.03 -3.22
N TYR A 245 -18.48 8.68 -4.32
CA TYR A 245 -17.52 7.57 -4.33
C TYR A 245 -16.16 7.96 -3.71
N ALA A 246 -16.06 7.89 -2.37
CA ALA A 246 -14.87 8.28 -1.62
C ALA A 246 -13.55 7.68 -2.15
N ILE A 247 -13.55 6.40 -2.56
CA ILE A 247 -12.35 5.72 -3.09
C ILE A 247 -11.86 6.36 -4.39
N ALA A 248 -12.75 6.85 -5.26
CA ALA A 248 -12.35 7.52 -6.50
C ALA A 248 -11.73 8.89 -6.24
N HIS A 249 -12.26 9.65 -5.27
CA HIS A 249 -11.66 10.91 -4.81
C HIS A 249 -10.27 10.68 -4.20
N TYR A 250 -10.11 9.64 -3.37
CA TYR A 250 -8.82 9.21 -2.84
C TYR A 250 -7.81 8.89 -3.95
N ASN A 251 -8.20 8.07 -4.92
CA ASN A 251 -7.32 7.67 -6.02
C ASN A 251 -6.95 8.86 -6.92
N LEU A 252 -7.89 9.78 -7.16
CA LEU A 252 -7.63 11.04 -7.86
C LEU A 252 -6.62 11.91 -7.09
N GLY A 253 -6.77 12.04 -5.77
CA GLY A 253 -5.83 12.74 -4.91
C GLY A 253 -4.42 12.16 -5.01
N SER A 254 -4.29 10.83 -5.00
CA SER A 254 -3.01 10.15 -5.18
C SER A 254 -2.33 10.46 -6.51
N ILE A 255 -3.07 10.48 -7.62
CA ILE A 255 -2.52 10.86 -8.93
C ILE A 255 -2.11 12.33 -8.95
N LEU A 256 -2.91 13.21 -8.35
CA LEU A 256 -2.62 14.64 -8.28
C LEU A 256 -1.37 14.93 -7.45
N LYS A 257 -1.17 14.21 -6.34
CA LYS A 257 0.04 14.26 -5.54
C LYS A 257 1.26 13.85 -6.37
N GLU A 258 1.18 12.73 -7.08
CA GLU A 258 2.25 12.23 -7.96
C GLU A 258 2.58 13.20 -9.10
N GLN A 259 1.61 14.01 -9.53
CA GLN A 259 1.81 15.11 -10.49
C GLN A 259 2.36 16.42 -9.86
N GLY A 260 2.66 16.44 -8.57
CA GLY A 260 3.10 17.63 -7.83
C GLY A 260 2.00 18.69 -7.62
N ARG A 261 0.73 18.32 -7.84
CA ARG A 261 -0.41 19.25 -7.74
C ARG A 261 -1.06 19.18 -6.35
N TYR A 262 -0.29 19.54 -5.34
CA TYR A 262 -0.61 19.35 -3.93
C TYR A 262 -1.95 19.96 -3.50
N ASP A 263 -2.27 21.20 -3.87
CA ASP A 263 -3.53 21.84 -3.47
C ASP A 263 -4.77 21.05 -3.90
N LYS A 264 -4.77 20.54 -5.14
CA LYS A 264 -5.90 19.74 -5.64
C LYS A 264 -5.87 18.31 -5.11
N ALA A 265 -4.69 17.80 -4.74
CA ALA A 265 -4.59 16.52 -4.06
C ALA A 265 -5.22 16.61 -2.66
N GLU A 266 -4.92 17.66 -1.91
CA GLU A 266 -5.50 17.96 -0.59
C GLU A 266 -7.02 18.09 -0.68
N GLU A 267 -7.55 18.87 -1.63
CA GLU A 267 -9.00 18.98 -1.88
C GLU A 267 -9.66 17.61 -2.10
N SER A 268 -9.02 16.77 -2.93
CA SER A 268 -9.54 15.43 -3.26
C SER A 268 -9.50 14.49 -2.03
N TYR A 269 -8.43 14.55 -1.24
CA TYR A 269 -8.34 13.78 0.01
C TYR A 269 -9.36 14.25 1.05
N CYS A 270 -9.51 15.56 1.26
CA CYS A 270 -10.52 16.13 2.15
C CYS A 270 -11.94 15.74 1.72
N ARG A 271 -12.21 15.68 0.41
CA ARG A 271 -13.49 15.19 -0.09
C ARG A 271 -13.70 13.70 0.22
N ALA A 272 -12.68 12.87 0.03
CA ALA A 272 -12.75 11.45 0.40
C ALA A 272 -12.99 11.25 1.90
N ILE A 273 -12.30 12.01 2.75
CA ILE A 273 -12.47 11.99 4.22
C ILE A 273 -13.88 12.45 4.62
N THR A 274 -14.41 13.51 3.99
CA THR A 274 -15.78 14.00 4.26
C THR A 274 -16.83 12.93 3.94
N LEU A 275 -16.64 12.21 2.83
CA LEU A 275 -17.56 11.16 2.40
C LEU A 275 -17.43 9.90 3.26
N LYS A 276 -16.21 9.57 3.70
CA LYS A 276 -15.93 8.40 4.51
C LYS A 276 -14.79 8.69 5.50
N PRO A 277 -15.10 9.13 6.74
CA PRO A 277 -14.11 9.60 7.71
C PRO A 277 -13.12 8.54 8.23
N ASP A 278 -13.50 7.26 8.18
CA ASP A 278 -12.77 6.10 8.71
C ASP A 278 -11.83 5.44 7.68
N LEU A 279 -11.63 6.05 6.50
CA LEU A 279 -10.67 5.55 5.51
C LEU A 279 -9.22 5.85 5.93
N ALA A 280 -8.62 4.89 6.64
CA ALA A 280 -7.24 4.98 7.13
C ALA A 280 -6.22 5.26 6.01
N GLU A 281 -6.39 4.68 4.82
CA GLU A 281 -5.49 4.88 3.68
C GLU A 281 -5.46 6.34 3.19
N VAL A 282 -6.58 7.05 3.32
CA VAL A 282 -6.67 8.46 2.91
C VAL A 282 -5.92 9.34 3.89
N HIS A 283 -6.12 9.13 5.19
CA HIS A 283 -5.40 9.84 6.24
C HIS A 283 -3.89 9.59 6.17
N ASN A 284 -3.46 8.35 5.91
CA ASN A 284 -2.05 8.03 5.71
C ASN A 284 -1.45 8.78 4.52
N ASN A 285 -2.11 8.75 3.35
CA ASN A 285 -1.58 9.42 2.16
C ASN A 285 -1.64 10.95 2.23
N LEU A 286 -2.63 11.50 2.95
CA LEU A 286 -2.64 12.92 3.29
C LEU A 286 -1.46 13.28 4.20
N GLY A 287 -1.18 12.46 5.22
CA GLY A 287 0.00 12.60 6.07
C GLY A 287 1.31 12.63 5.29
N ILE A 288 1.49 11.68 4.35
CA ILE A 288 2.70 11.63 3.49
C ILE A 288 2.85 12.92 2.69
N MET A 289 1.75 13.41 2.10
CA MET A 289 1.77 14.66 1.35
C MET A 289 2.12 15.86 2.24
N LEU A 290 1.56 15.94 3.44
CA LEU A 290 1.82 17.03 4.38
C LEU A 290 3.28 17.01 4.87
N GLU A 291 3.83 15.82 5.09
CA GLU A 291 5.24 15.60 5.40
C GLU A 291 6.16 16.09 4.26
N GLU A 292 5.84 15.75 3.00
CA GLU A 292 6.55 16.25 1.81
C GLU A 292 6.52 17.78 1.72
N LEU A 293 5.46 18.43 2.23
CA LEU A 293 5.32 19.89 2.30
C LEU A 293 5.95 20.51 3.56
N GLY A 294 6.52 19.70 4.46
CA GLY A 294 7.08 20.15 5.74
C GLY A 294 6.04 20.53 6.82
N ARG A 295 4.76 20.25 6.60
CA ARG A 295 3.64 20.51 7.55
C ARG A 295 3.54 19.37 8.57
N LEU A 296 4.58 19.22 9.40
CA LEU A 296 4.77 18.05 10.27
C LEU A 296 3.67 17.84 11.32
N ASP A 297 3.17 18.90 11.95
CA ASP A 297 2.09 18.79 12.95
C ASP A 297 0.78 18.26 12.33
N GLU A 298 0.47 18.69 11.11
CA GLU A 298 -0.72 18.23 10.39
C GLU A 298 -0.54 16.79 9.85
N ALA A 299 0.69 16.44 9.47
CA ALA A 299 1.05 15.08 9.12
C ALA A 299 0.87 14.12 10.31
N GLU A 300 1.35 14.50 11.50
CA GLU A 300 1.13 13.78 12.75
C GLU A 300 -0.37 13.53 12.98
N ALA A 301 -1.18 14.59 12.97
CA ALA A 301 -2.62 14.48 13.19
C ALA A 301 -3.32 13.59 12.15
N SER A 302 -2.80 13.53 10.92
CA SER A 302 -3.32 12.67 9.86
C SER A 302 -2.94 11.21 10.12
N TYR A 303 -1.68 10.91 10.44
CA TYR A 303 -1.25 9.54 10.77
C TYR A 303 -1.94 9.00 12.04
N SER A 304 -2.11 9.83 13.08
CA SER A 304 -2.86 9.43 14.28
C SER A 304 -4.32 9.06 13.97
N ARG A 305 -4.98 9.76 13.04
CA ARG A 305 -6.34 9.41 12.57
C ARG A 305 -6.37 8.11 11.77
N ALA A 306 -5.33 7.86 10.96
CA ALA A 306 -5.19 6.58 10.26
C ALA A 306 -5.06 5.41 11.26
N ILE A 307 -4.23 5.58 12.29
CA ILE A 307 -4.04 4.58 13.36
C ILE A 307 -5.30 4.40 14.21
N ALA A 308 -6.02 5.48 14.54
CA ALA A 308 -7.26 5.40 15.28
C ALA A 308 -8.34 4.60 14.52
N SER A 309 -8.39 4.75 13.19
CA SER A 309 -9.33 4.01 12.33
C SER A 309 -8.88 2.56 12.11
N LYS A 310 -7.57 2.33 12.05
CA LYS A 310 -6.95 1.01 11.85
C LYS A 310 -5.73 0.84 12.76
N PRO A 311 -5.90 0.33 14.00
CA PRO A 311 -4.82 0.26 15.00
C PRO A 311 -3.60 -0.56 14.58
N ASP A 312 -3.79 -1.56 13.71
CA ASP A 312 -2.74 -2.44 13.18
C ASP A 312 -2.09 -1.91 11.89
N TYR A 313 -2.35 -0.65 11.50
CA TYR A 313 -1.81 -0.08 10.26
C TYR A 313 -0.30 0.22 10.35
N THR A 314 0.51 -0.79 10.06
CA THR A 314 1.99 -0.75 10.11
C THR A 314 2.61 0.46 9.44
N GLU A 315 2.12 0.85 8.25
CA GLU A 315 2.67 1.95 7.47
C GLU A 315 2.45 3.30 8.17
N ALA A 316 1.24 3.53 8.69
CA ALA A 316 0.92 4.75 9.43
C ALA A 316 1.74 4.88 10.73
N HIS A 317 1.95 3.77 11.45
CA HIS A 317 2.87 3.75 12.60
C HIS A 317 4.30 4.10 12.20
N SER A 318 4.81 3.53 11.10
CA SER A 318 6.17 3.83 10.63
C SER A 318 6.33 5.30 10.24
N ASN A 319 5.34 5.85 9.53
CA ASN A 319 5.36 7.24 9.08
C ASN A 319 5.21 8.22 10.25
N LEU A 320 4.33 7.93 11.20
CA LEU A 320 4.23 8.70 12.44
C LEU A 320 5.56 8.69 13.22
N GLY A 321 6.22 7.53 13.29
CA GLY A 321 7.54 7.41 13.89
C GLY A 321 8.58 8.34 13.27
N ASN A 322 8.59 8.45 11.93
CA ASN A 322 9.47 9.38 11.21
C ASN A 322 9.15 10.85 11.52
N VAL A 323 7.87 11.23 11.52
CA VAL A 323 7.43 12.60 11.82
C VAL A 323 7.81 13.00 13.25
N LEU A 324 7.53 12.14 14.23
CA LEU A 324 7.87 12.38 15.64
C LEU A 324 9.37 12.56 15.84
N LYS A 325 10.19 11.78 15.14
CA LYS A 325 11.64 11.98 15.11
C LYS A 325 12.02 13.35 14.54
N GLY A 326 11.38 13.75 13.44
CA GLY A 326 11.58 15.09 12.86
C GLY A 326 11.22 16.23 13.81
N LEU A 327 10.25 16.01 14.69
CA LEU A 327 9.84 16.92 15.76
C LEU A 327 10.69 16.83 17.04
N GLY A 328 11.68 15.92 17.10
CA GLY A 328 12.52 15.69 18.28
C GLY A 328 11.85 14.91 19.42
N ARG A 329 10.72 14.25 19.16
CA ARG A 329 9.95 13.43 20.11
C ARG A 329 10.38 11.96 20.02
N ASP A 330 11.61 11.69 20.43
CA ASP A 330 12.27 10.42 20.14
C ASP A 330 11.64 9.19 20.83
N GLU A 331 11.17 9.31 22.08
CA GLU A 331 10.54 8.20 22.81
C GLU A 331 9.25 7.73 22.11
N GLU A 332 8.43 8.68 21.67
CA GLU A 332 7.18 8.40 20.95
C GLU A 332 7.46 7.81 19.57
N SER A 333 8.52 8.30 18.91
CA SER A 333 9.01 7.75 17.64
C SER A 333 9.35 6.26 17.78
N VAL A 334 10.11 5.88 18.82
CA VAL A 334 10.46 4.47 19.08
C VAL A 334 9.23 3.63 19.41
N SER A 335 8.25 4.17 20.14
CA SER A 335 7.00 3.46 20.40
C SER A 335 6.25 3.13 19.10
N CYS A 336 6.17 4.09 18.17
CA CYS A 336 5.54 3.87 16.87
C CYS A 336 6.29 2.81 16.03
N PHE A 337 7.62 2.86 15.98
CA PHE A 337 8.40 1.85 15.27
C PHE A 337 8.30 0.45 15.89
N ARG A 338 8.23 0.34 17.23
CA ARG A 338 7.96 -0.95 17.91
C ARG A 338 6.60 -1.50 17.53
N GLN A 339 5.57 -0.67 17.51
CA GLN A 339 4.23 -1.12 17.10
C GLN A 339 4.20 -1.55 15.63
N ALA A 340 4.86 -0.80 14.74
CA ALA A 340 5.02 -1.19 13.34
C ALA A 340 5.75 -2.54 13.19
N PHE A 341 6.84 -2.73 13.94
CA PHE A 341 7.61 -3.98 13.96
C PHE A 341 6.77 -5.16 14.47
N ALA A 342 6.07 -5.00 15.59
CA ALA A 342 5.21 -6.03 16.14
C ALA A 342 4.07 -6.40 15.17
N ASN A 343 3.38 -5.40 14.61
CA ASN A 343 2.28 -5.61 13.65
C ASN A 343 2.75 -6.34 12.39
N ARG A 344 3.96 -6.04 11.89
CA ARG A 344 4.45 -6.67 10.65
C ARG A 344 5.02 -8.07 10.87
N THR A 345 5.70 -8.31 11.99
CA THR A 345 6.45 -9.56 12.24
C THR A 345 5.68 -10.59 13.05
N GLY A 346 4.78 -10.14 13.92
CA GLY A 346 4.15 -10.98 14.94
C GLY A 346 5.13 -11.51 16.01
N ILE A 347 6.39 -11.03 16.02
CA ILE A 347 7.38 -11.39 17.03
C ILE A 347 6.92 -10.83 18.37
N ARG A 348 6.74 -11.71 19.35
CA ARG A 348 6.33 -11.32 20.70
C ARG A 348 7.56 -10.85 21.47
N PRO A 349 7.51 -9.68 22.12
CA PRO A 349 8.63 -9.22 22.91
C PRO A 349 8.86 -10.15 24.10
N MET A 350 10.12 -10.47 24.32
CA MET A 350 10.61 -11.16 25.52
C MET A 350 11.20 -10.10 26.45
N GLY A 351 10.90 -10.16 27.75
CA GLY A 351 11.39 -9.19 28.73
C GLY A 351 10.57 -7.90 28.80
N ASP A 352 11.23 -6.77 29.08
CA ASP A 352 10.58 -5.46 29.20
C ASP A 352 10.06 -4.97 27.84
N TYR A 353 8.77 -4.61 27.78
CA TYR A 353 8.14 -4.08 26.58
C TYR A 353 8.86 -2.82 26.06
N VAL A 354 9.43 -2.00 26.94
CA VAL A 354 10.21 -0.80 26.59
C VAL A 354 11.42 -1.15 25.73
N LEU A 355 12.02 -2.33 25.92
CA LEU A 355 13.22 -2.80 25.21
C LEU A 355 12.92 -3.66 23.96
N SER A 356 11.64 -3.73 23.55
CA SER A 356 11.21 -4.49 22.38
C SER A 356 11.86 -3.98 21.08
N PRO A 357 12.11 -4.85 20.08
CA PRO A 357 12.67 -4.41 18.80
C PRO A 357 11.77 -3.41 18.07
N ALA A 358 12.40 -2.36 17.50
CA ALA A 358 11.73 -1.31 16.71
C ALA A 358 12.24 -1.27 15.27
N ILE A 359 12.71 -2.41 14.76
CA ILE A 359 13.48 -2.49 13.51
C ILE A 359 12.60 -2.04 12.35
N THR A 360 13.19 -1.32 11.39
CA THR A 360 12.60 -0.96 10.09
C THR A 360 13.45 -1.51 8.94
N SER A 361 14.78 -1.57 9.12
CA SER A 361 15.78 -1.82 8.07
C SER A 361 16.85 -2.82 8.52
N ILE A 362 17.35 -3.62 7.59
CA ILE A 362 18.51 -4.49 7.80
C ILE A 362 19.63 -4.05 6.86
N TYR A 363 20.86 -4.04 7.36
CA TYR A 363 22.08 -3.67 6.63
C TYR A 363 23.00 -4.88 6.55
N PHE A 364 23.39 -5.25 5.34
CA PHE A 364 24.43 -6.26 5.08
C PHE A 364 25.69 -5.55 4.62
N GLU A 365 26.73 -5.50 5.47
CA GLU A 365 27.90 -4.62 5.25
C GLU A 365 29.20 -5.37 4.94
N LEU A 366 29.73 -5.18 3.72
CA LEU A 366 30.94 -5.85 3.20
C LEU A 366 32.23 -5.56 3.96
N THR A 367 32.28 -4.43 4.65
CA THR A 367 33.53 -3.89 5.15
C THR A 367 33.44 -3.60 6.62
N ASN A 368 34.48 -4.00 7.35
CA ASN A 368 34.80 -3.45 8.66
C ASN A 368 35.14 -1.93 8.58
N LYS A 369 35.25 -1.37 7.36
CA LYS A 369 35.24 0.07 7.09
C LYS A 369 33.82 0.62 7.20
N CYS A 370 33.56 1.32 8.30
CA CYS A 370 32.38 2.16 8.51
C CYS A 370 32.38 3.37 7.56
N ASN A 371 31.96 3.20 6.31
CA ASN A 371 32.14 4.28 5.32
C ASN A 371 31.00 5.30 5.22
N PHE A 372 29.85 5.15 5.89
CA PHE A 372 28.71 6.07 5.62
C PHE A 372 27.90 6.59 6.79
N HIS A 373 27.98 5.98 7.97
CA HIS A 373 27.08 6.38 9.06
C HIS A 373 27.81 6.84 10.31
N CYS A 374 29.09 6.51 10.48
CA CYS A 374 29.90 6.84 11.66
C CYS A 374 30.35 8.29 11.71
N SER A 375 30.05 8.97 12.81
CA SER A 375 30.75 10.20 13.19
C SER A 375 32.28 10.01 13.17
N PHE A 376 32.77 8.82 13.52
CA PHE A 376 34.19 8.52 13.75
C PHE A 376 34.68 7.35 12.89
N CYS A 377 35.71 7.56 12.05
CA CYS A 377 36.38 6.47 11.32
C CYS A 377 37.90 6.63 11.41
N PRO A 378 38.54 6.26 12.53
CA PRO A 378 39.99 6.15 12.65
C PRO A 378 40.48 4.98 11.81
N SER A 379 41.19 5.36 10.75
CA SER A 379 42.42 4.73 10.28
C SER A 379 42.40 4.10 8.88
N ASP A 380 43.51 4.36 8.21
CA ASP A 380 44.09 3.56 7.15
C ASP A 380 44.76 2.28 7.69
N ASP A 381 44.65 1.99 9.01
CA ASP A 381 45.28 0.85 9.71
C ASP A 381 44.36 -0.38 9.86
N GLN A 382 43.10 -0.32 9.39
CA GLN A 382 42.24 -1.50 9.36
C GLN A 382 42.83 -2.55 8.41
N LYS A 383 43.42 -3.61 8.99
CA LYS A 383 43.77 -4.83 8.25
C LYS A 383 42.47 -5.39 7.67
N ARG A 384 42.39 -5.46 6.33
CA ARG A 384 41.31 -6.15 5.60
C ARG A 384 41.37 -7.65 5.93
N SER A 385 40.86 -8.08 7.08
CA SER A 385 40.33 -9.43 7.18
C SER A 385 39.06 -9.41 6.33
N LEU A 386 39.20 -9.79 5.06
CA LEU A 386 38.07 -10.03 4.17
C LEU A 386 37.21 -11.12 4.80
N GLY A 387 36.23 -10.73 5.61
CA GLY A 387 35.13 -11.60 5.97
C GLY A 387 34.36 -11.86 4.68
N TYR A 388 34.39 -13.08 4.18
CA TYR A 388 33.46 -13.50 3.15
C TYR A 388 32.16 -13.93 3.87
N MET A 389 31.06 -13.27 3.55
CA MET A 389 29.74 -13.78 3.89
C MET A 389 29.44 -14.84 2.87
N ASP A 390 29.35 -16.08 3.32
CA ASP A 390 29.00 -17.16 2.42
C ASP A 390 27.59 -16.97 1.86
N LEU A 391 27.42 -17.37 0.60
CA LEU A 391 26.18 -17.31 -0.13
C LEU A 391 25.04 -18.00 0.62
N GLU A 392 25.33 -19.14 1.26
CA GLU A 392 24.34 -19.87 2.06
C GLU A 392 23.86 -19.02 3.24
N LEU A 393 24.79 -18.32 3.89
CA LEU A 393 24.45 -17.39 4.97
C LEU A 393 23.58 -16.24 4.44
N VAL A 394 23.98 -15.56 3.37
CA VAL A 394 23.20 -14.45 2.78
C VAL A 394 21.78 -14.92 2.42
N LYS A 395 21.66 -16.08 1.75
CA LYS A 395 20.36 -16.66 1.37
C LYS A 395 19.50 -16.92 2.60
N ARG A 396 20.05 -17.51 3.66
CA ARG A 396 19.33 -17.74 4.91
C ARG A 396 18.82 -16.43 5.54
N LEU A 397 19.61 -15.35 5.48
CA LEU A 397 19.18 -14.04 6.01
C LEU A 397 18.02 -13.43 5.20
N TYR A 398 18.06 -13.54 3.87
CA TYR A 398 16.95 -13.12 3.02
C TYR A 398 15.70 -13.97 3.28
N GLU A 399 15.85 -15.28 3.47
CA GLU A 399 14.72 -16.16 3.81
C GLU A 399 14.08 -15.78 5.13
N GLU A 400 14.89 -15.66 6.18
CA GLU A 400 14.38 -15.26 7.50
C GLU A 400 13.70 -13.89 7.43
N SER A 401 14.30 -12.93 6.72
CA SER A 401 13.71 -11.60 6.53
C SER A 401 12.37 -11.63 5.80
N ALA A 402 12.20 -12.52 4.82
CA ALA A 402 10.96 -12.67 4.07
C ALA A 402 9.87 -13.34 4.91
N ASP A 403 10.22 -14.44 5.57
CA ASP A 403 9.28 -15.28 6.32
C ASP A 403 8.75 -14.55 7.55
N LYS A 404 9.64 -13.87 8.28
CA LYS A 404 9.33 -13.14 9.51
C LYS A 404 9.03 -11.66 9.29
N LYS A 405 9.19 -11.16 8.05
CA LYS A 405 9.02 -9.74 7.68
C LYS A 405 9.85 -8.80 8.56
N ILE A 406 11.07 -9.22 8.93
CA ILE A 406 11.94 -8.51 9.87
C ILE A 406 12.32 -7.13 9.33
N ALA A 407 12.41 -6.95 8.02
CA ALA A 407 12.55 -5.65 7.35
C ALA A 407 11.84 -5.63 6.00
N ASN A 408 11.42 -4.44 5.59
CA ASN A 408 10.79 -4.22 4.28
C ASN A 408 11.82 -3.96 3.17
N VAL A 409 13.05 -3.58 3.56
CA VAL A 409 14.17 -3.28 2.69
C VAL A 409 15.44 -3.85 3.32
N VAL A 410 16.27 -4.47 2.48
CA VAL A 410 17.64 -4.85 2.82
C VAL A 410 18.59 -3.87 2.16
N ASN A 411 19.43 -3.21 2.96
CA ASN A 411 20.50 -2.37 2.46
C ASN A 411 21.74 -3.25 2.26
N LEU A 412 22.03 -3.61 1.01
CA LEU A 412 23.22 -4.37 0.66
C LEU A 412 24.34 -3.40 0.33
N HIS A 413 25.30 -3.29 1.23
CA HIS A 413 26.33 -2.28 1.16
C HIS A 413 27.64 -2.90 0.66
N LEU A 414 28.04 -2.55 -0.57
CA LEU A 414 29.25 -3.05 -1.21
C LEU A 414 30.21 -1.90 -1.51
N MET A 415 31.08 -1.63 -0.54
CA MET A 415 32.09 -0.59 -0.64
C MET A 415 33.48 -1.20 -0.66
N GLY A 416 34.34 -0.69 -1.54
CA GLY A 416 35.70 -1.19 -1.69
C GLY A 416 36.05 -1.38 -3.16
N GLU A 417 37.33 -1.19 -3.47
CA GLU A 417 37.86 -1.41 -4.81
C GLU A 417 38.61 -2.73 -4.94
N PRO A 418 38.63 -3.34 -6.15
CA PRO A 418 37.92 -2.94 -7.38
C PRO A 418 36.82 -3.93 -7.81
N THR A 419 36.50 -4.93 -6.98
CA THR A 419 35.66 -6.06 -7.41
C THR A 419 34.36 -6.13 -6.62
N LEU A 420 33.23 -6.11 -7.34
CA LEU A 420 31.95 -6.58 -6.80
C LEU A 420 32.10 -8.02 -6.32
N HIS A 421 31.31 -8.38 -5.32
CA HIS A 421 31.26 -9.74 -4.82
C HIS A 421 31.02 -10.74 -5.98
N PRO A 422 31.79 -11.83 -6.10
CA PRO A 422 31.65 -12.77 -7.22
C PRO A 422 30.23 -13.34 -7.38
N GLN A 423 29.51 -13.50 -6.27
CA GLN A 423 28.14 -14.02 -6.24
C GLN A 423 27.09 -12.91 -6.12
N LEU A 424 27.43 -11.64 -6.33
CA LEU A 424 26.47 -10.52 -6.19
C LEU A 424 25.21 -10.76 -7.02
N ILE A 425 25.37 -11.15 -8.28
CA ILE A 425 24.24 -11.39 -9.19
C ILE A 425 23.32 -12.48 -8.63
N GLU A 426 23.88 -13.51 -8.01
CA GLU A 426 23.10 -14.58 -7.40
C GLU A 426 22.37 -14.10 -6.14
N ILE A 427 23.03 -13.29 -5.31
CA ILE A 427 22.43 -12.66 -4.13
C ILE A 427 21.24 -11.77 -4.53
N LEU A 428 21.41 -10.91 -5.54
CA LEU A 428 20.34 -10.01 -6.01
C LEU A 428 19.15 -10.80 -6.56
N LYS A 429 19.41 -11.82 -7.40
CA LYS A 429 18.36 -12.70 -7.93
C LYS A 429 17.61 -13.41 -6.81
N PHE A 430 18.31 -13.82 -5.76
CA PHE A 430 17.69 -14.47 -4.62
C PHE A 430 16.83 -13.51 -3.80
N GLY A 431 17.32 -12.31 -3.48
CA GLY A 431 16.51 -11.28 -2.82
C GLY A 431 15.24 -10.94 -3.61
N ALA A 432 15.39 -10.79 -4.94
CA ALA A 432 14.26 -10.57 -5.84
C ALA A 432 13.26 -11.74 -5.87
N SER A 433 13.73 -13.00 -5.81
CA SER A 433 12.85 -14.18 -5.78
C SER A 433 12.06 -14.31 -4.47
N LYS A 434 12.58 -13.76 -3.38
CA LYS A 434 11.90 -13.63 -2.08
C LYS A 434 11.02 -12.38 -1.97
N ASN A 435 10.91 -11.58 -3.03
CA ASN A 435 10.17 -10.33 -3.06
C ASN A 435 10.60 -9.33 -1.97
N ILE A 436 11.91 -9.31 -1.67
CA ILE A 436 12.51 -8.33 -0.76
C ILE A 436 13.19 -7.25 -1.59
N LYS A 437 12.86 -5.98 -1.32
CA LYS A 437 13.56 -4.86 -1.94
C LYS A 437 14.97 -4.77 -1.40
N THR A 438 15.94 -4.70 -2.31
CA THR A 438 17.35 -4.51 -1.98
C THR A 438 17.81 -3.13 -2.44
N ASP A 439 18.28 -2.32 -1.48
CA ASP A 439 19.01 -1.10 -1.77
C ASP A 439 20.51 -1.44 -1.85
N LEU A 440 20.99 -1.60 -3.08
CA LEU A 440 22.38 -1.90 -3.37
C LEU A 440 23.19 -0.60 -3.37
N VAL A 441 23.95 -0.36 -2.30
CA VAL A 441 24.85 0.80 -2.20
C VAL A 441 26.24 0.40 -2.68
N THR A 442 26.76 1.10 -3.69
CA THR A 442 28.13 0.85 -4.17
C THR A 442 28.80 2.10 -4.73
N ASN A 443 30.13 2.06 -4.78
CA ASN A 443 30.94 3.09 -5.41
C ASN A 443 30.83 3.03 -6.93
N ILE A 444 30.89 4.20 -7.57
CA ILE A 444 30.80 4.25 -9.04
C ILE A 444 31.97 3.56 -9.75
N SER A 445 33.11 3.38 -9.08
CA SER A 445 34.25 2.64 -9.63
C SER A 445 33.95 1.15 -9.86
N THR A 446 32.97 0.57 -9.16
CA THR A 446 32.57 -0.85 -9.30
C THR A 446 31.56 -1.06 -10.44
N LEU A 447 30.95 0.01 -10.94
CA LEU A 447 29.86 0.02 -11.93
C LEU A 447 30.39 0.09 -13.36
N VAL A 448 31.23 -0.87 -13.75
CA VAL A 448 31.70 -0.98 -15.14
C VAL A 448 30.60 -1.54 -16.07
N ASP A 449 30.61 -1.13 -17.34
CA ASP A 449 29.58 -1.46 -18.35
C ASP A 449 29.13 -2.93 -18.36
N LYS A 450 30.09 -3.88 -18.30
CA LYS A 450 29.79 -5.33 -18.32
C LYS A 450 28.94 -5.82 -17.15
N ASN A 451 28.89 -5.08 -16.04
CA ASN A 451 28.17 -5.44 -14.82
C ASN A 451 26.84 -4.71 -14.71
N ILE A 452 26.72 -3.49 -15.26
CA ILE A 452 25.53 -2.63 -15.13
C ILE A 452 24.26 -3.38 -15.55
N SER A 453 24.24 -3.94 -16.77
CA SER A 453 23.06 -4.68 -17.26
C SER A 453 22.69 -5.82 -16.32
N LYS A 454 23.66 -6.64 -15.92
CA LYS A 454 23.42 -7.81 -15.05
C LYS A 454 22.85 -7.41 -13.69
N ILE A 455 23.32 -6.30 -13.13
CA ILE A 455 22.79 -5.75 -11.86
C ILE A 455 21.35 -5.29 -12.07
N LEU A 456 21.09 -4.45 -13.08
CA LEU A 456 19.74 -3.93 -13.36
C LEU A 456 18.72 -5.05 -13.65
N ASP A 457 19.15 -6.13 -14.33
CA ASP A 457 18.33 -7.31 -14.61
C ASP A 457 17.99 -8.13 -13.35
N SER A 458 18.89 -8.12 -12.36
CA SER A 458 18.81 -8.99 -11.19
C SER A 458 18.23 -8.28 -9.96
N LEU A 459 18.29 -6.95 -9.94
CA LEU A 459 17.91 -6.13 -8.80
C LEU A 459 16.40 -5.89 -8.75
N TYR A 460 15.81 -6.18 -7.60
CA TYR A 460 14.51 -5.66 -7.20
C TYR A 460 14.73 -4.65 -6.07
N GLY A 461 14.55 -3.35 -6.32
CA GLY A 461 14.88 -2.29 -5.35
C GLY A 461 15.64 -1.12 -5.97
N THR A 462 16.67 -0.60 -5.29
CA THR A 462 17.37 0.63 -5.71
C THR A 462 18.86 0.38 -5.89
N LEU A 463 19.43 0.74 -7.04
CA LEU A 463 20.87 0.83 -7.19
C LEU A 463 21.31 2.23 -6.77
N ILE A 464 22.02 2.33 -5.66
CA ILE A 464 22.53 3.57 -5.10
C ILE A 464 24.01 3.68 -5.47
N ALA A 465 24.30 4.52 -6.46
CA ALA A 465 25.64 4.76 -6.97
C ALA A 465 26.24 6.01 -6.28
N SER A 466 27.20 5.80 -5.38
CA SER A 466 27.81 6.87 -4.57
C SER A 466 28.95 7.58 -5.29
N HIS A 467 28.69 8.82 -5.72
CA HIS A 467 29.65 9.75 -6.29
C HIS A 467 30.32 10.60 -5.19
N MET A 468 31.37 10.03 -4.59
CA MET A 468 32.05 10.62 -3.45
C MET A 468 32.91 11.84 -3.82
N THR A 469 33.39 11.92 -5.07
CA THR A 469 34.21 13.02 -5.58
C THR A 469 33.62 13.51 -6.91
N PRO A 470 32.63 14.42 -6.89
CA PRO A 470 31.80 14.75 -8.03
C PRO A 470 32.44 15.68 -9.06
N THR A 471 33.64 16.19 -8.78
CA THR A 471 34.35 17.10 -9.69
C THR A 471 35.78 16.64 -9.93
N LYS A 472 36.38 17.06 -11.04
CA LYS A 472 37.77 16.73 -11.37
C LYS A 472 38.72 17.27 -10.30
N GLU A 473 38.39 18.43 -9.76
CA GLU A 473 39.11 19.12 -8.69
C GLU A 473 39.03 18.32 -7.38
N THR A 474 37.91 17.66 -7.08
CA THR A 474 37.76 16.84 -5.86
C THR A 474 38.24 15.40 -6.05
N TYR A 475 38.48 14.94 -7.27
CA TYR A 475 38.86 13.56 -7.57
C TYR A 475 40.12 13.10 -6.84
N HIS A 476 41.09 13.99 -6.64
CA HIS A 476 42.35 13.67 -5.95
C HIS A 476 42.14 13.20 -4.49
N PHE A 477 41.03 13.56 -3.83
CA PHE A 477 40.71 13.09 -2.47
C PHE A 477 40.49 11.57 -2.39
N ARG A 478 40.30 10.92 -3.53
CA ARG A 478 40.10 9.48 -3.63
C ARG A 478 41.35 8.65 -3.33
N GLY A 479 42.55 9.26 -3.43
CA GLY A 479 43.82 8.56 -3.34
C GLY A 479 44.20 7.81 -4.62
N ASP A 480 45.27 7.01 -4.57
CA ASP A 480 45.74 6.23 -5.73
C ASP A 480 44.94 4.93 -5.88
N VAL A 481 44.03 4.95 -6.84
CA VAL A 481 42.95 3.97 -7.03
C VAL A 481 42.96 3.34 -8.42
N GLY A 482 43.98 3.63 -9.24
CA GLY A 482 44.16 3.05 -10.57
C GLY A 482 43.03 3.31 -11.59
N LEU A 483 42.13 4.27 -11.32
CA LEU A 483 41.11 4.76 -12.27
C LEU A 483 41.39 6.21 -12.66
N SER A 484 41.28 6.53 -13.95
CA SER A 484 41.26 7.92 -14.43
C SER A 484 39.92 8.60 -14.11
N TRP A 485 39.94 9.93 -14.01
CA TRP A 485 38.73 10.76 -13.86
C TRP A 485 37.67 10.43 -14.93
N ASP A 486 38.08 10.42 -16.20
CA ASP A 486 37.16 10.21 -17.31
C ASP A 486 36.44 8.85 -17.21
N ARG A 487 37.19 7.80 -16.84
CA ARG A 487 36.65 6.45 -16.64
C ARG A 487 35.76 6.37 -15.39
N TYR A 488 36.10 7.11 -14.34
CA TYR A 488 35.31 7.18 -13.11
C TYR A 488 33.94 7.81 -13.38
N THR A 489 33.89 8.93 -14.10
CA THR A 489 32.64 9.60 -14.47
C THR A 489 31.85 8.86 -15.54
N SER A 490 32.51 8.16 -16.47
CA SER A 490 31.82 7.45 -17.55
C SER A 490 30.93 6.34 -17.02
N ASN A 491 31.31 5.65 -15.94
CA ASN A 491 30.53 4.56 -15.35
C ASN A 491 29.11 5.00 -14.92
N LEU A 492 28.97 6.18 -14.30
CA LEU A 492 27.66 6.72 -13.94
C LEU A 492 26.81 7.07 -15.17
N ARG A 493 27.45 7.70 -16.17
CA ARG A 493 26.79 8.06 -17.42
C ARG A 493 26.32 6.80 -18.18
N SER A 494 27.14 5.75 -18.20
CA SER A 494 26.78 4.43 -18.75
C SER A 494 25.59 3.82 -18.01
N LEU A 495 25.56 3.89 -16.68
CA LEU A 495 24.46 3.39 -15.87
C LEU A 495 23.13 4.08 -16.24
N VAL A 496 23.14 5.41 -16.33
CA VAL A 496 21.95 6.19 -16.71
C VAL A 496 21.53 5.89 -18.14
N ARG A 497 22.46 5.83 -19.10
CA ARG A 497 22.15 5.51 -20.50
C ARG A 497 21.51 4.13 -20.64
N GLU A 498 22.06 3.11 -19.98
CA GLU A 498 21.51 1.75 -20.02
C GLU A 498 20.11 1.68 -19.39
N TYR A 499 19.87 2.39 -18.28
CA TYR A 499 18.54 2.45 -17.68
C TYR A 499 17.52 3.16 -18.57
N MET A 500 17.90 4.30 -19.14
CA MET A 500 17.05 5.07 -20.07
C MET A 500 16.71 4.27 -21.32
N LYS A 501 17.66 3.49 -21.84
CA LYS A 501 17.41 2.57 -22.97
C LYS A 501 16.30 1.57 -22.64
N ARG A 502 16.33 0.98 -21.45
CA ARG A 502 15.28 0.06 -20.97
C ARG A 502 13.93 0.75 -20.83
N LEU A 503 13.89 2.00 -20.35
CA LEU A 503 12.67 2.80 -20.31
C LEU A 503 12.08 3.03 -21.71
N ALA A 504 12.92 3.40 -22.69
CA ALA A 504 12.50 3.60 -24.08
C ALA A 504 11.95 2.32 -24.72
N GLU A 505 12.55 1.18 -24.41
CA GLU A 505 12.11 -0.14 -24.88
C GLU A 505 10.83 -0.64 -24.18
N GLY A 506 10.30 0.11 -23.20
CA GLY A 506 9.12 -0.28 -22.42
C GLY A 506 9.37 -1.48 -21.50
N VAL A 507 10.64 -1.77 -21.19
CA VAL A 507 11.02 -2.84 -20.27
C VAL A 507 10.55 -2.44 -18.88
N GLN A 508 9.64 -3.22 -18.28
CA GLN A 508 9.19 -2.98 -16.92
C GLN A 508 10.34 -3.24 -15.94
N THR A 509 10.98 -2.19 -15.46
CA THR A 509 12.08 -2.29 -14.49
C THR A 509 11.50 -2.46 -13.09
N LYS A 510 12.00 -3.46 -12.36
CA LYS A 510 11.75 -3.64 -10.92
C LYS A 510 12.76 -2.87 -10.06
N SER A 511 13.64 -2.12 -10.71
CA SER A 511 14.73 -1.37 -10.10
C SER A 511 14.62 0.12 -10.41
N SER A 512 15.12 0.93 -9.49
CA SER A 512 15.36 2.36 -9.69
C SER A 512 16.83 2.67 -9.43
N ILE A 513 17.30 3.83 -9.87
CA ILE A 513 18.68 4.28 -9.66
C ILE A 513 18.67 5.56 -8.86
N THR A 514 19.55 5.63 -7.86
CA THR A 514 19.89 6.85 -7.15
C THR A 514 21.37 7.15 -7.34
N ILE A 515 21.68 8.31 -7.92
CA ILE A 515 23.04 8.85 -7.94
C ILE A 515 23.19 9.69 -6.68
N ARG A 516 24.07 9.28 -5.76
CA ARG A 516 24.29 9.98 -4.50
C ARG A 516 25.53 10.84 -4.60
N VAL A 517 25.37 12.15 -4.59
CA VAL A 517 26.46 13.13 -4.66
C VAL A 517 26.76 13.66 -3.25
N MET A 518 28.03 13.63 -2.85
CA MET A 518 28.45 14.13 -1.55
C MET A 518 28.53 15.66 -1.50
N VAL A 519 28.03 16.25 -0.40
CA VAL A 519 28.18 17.67 -0.04
C VAL A 519 28.81 17.79 1.36
N THR A 520 29.80 18.67 1.56
CA THR A 520 30.49 18.85 2.85
C THR A 520 30.50 20.29 3.40
N GLN A 521 29.70 21.20 2.84
CA GLN A 521 29.56 22.59 3.34
C GLN A 521 29.19 22.64 4.85
N ASN A 522 29.81 23.58 5.58
CA ASN A 522 29.60 23.81 7.02
C ASN A 522 29.81 22.57 7.90
N THR A 523 30.65 21.63 7.48
CA THR A 523 31.03 20.47 8.29
C THR A 523 32.36 20.72 8.99
N ALA A 524 32.62 20.02 10.10
CA ALA A 524 33.91 20.09 10.81
C ALA A 524 35.05 19.35 10.08
N SER A 525 34.84 18.90 8.84
CA SER A 525 35.80 18.12 8.05
C SER A 525 36.83 19.00 7.34
N ASN A 526 38.05 18.50 7.19
CA ASN A 526 39.10 19.09 6.33
C ASN A 526 38.89 18.91 4.83
N VAL A 527 37.85 18.20 4.42
CA VAL A 527 37.62 17.85 3.01
C VAL A 527 36.40 18.61 2.50
N ASN A 528 36.64 19.55 1.58
CA ASN A 528 35.59 20.29 0.89
C ASN A 528 35.21 19.55 -0.40
N ILE A 529 34.11 18.79 -0.36
CA ILE A 529 33.47 18.13 -1.49
C ILE A 529 32.12 18.82 -1.70
N ILE A 530 32.02 19.68 -2.72
CA ILE A 530 30.91 20.63 -2.92
C ILE A 530 30.69 21.51 -1.68
N GLY A 531 31.23 22.73 -1.75
CA GLY A 531 31.18 23.70 -0.67
C GLY A 531 30.08 24.75 -0.83
N THR A 532 29.38 24.80 -1.97
CA THR A 532 28.38 25.85 -2.25
C THR A 532 27.13 25.35 -2.96
N SER A 533 26.00 26.04 -2.78
CA SER A 533 24.77 25.79 -3.56
C SER A 533 24.97 25.96 -5.06
N ASN A 534 25.87 26.87 -5.48
CA ASN A 534 26.15 27.11 -6.89
C ASN A 534 26.82 25.89 -7.54
N GLU A 535 27.77 25.25 -6.86
CA GLU A 535 28.39 24.01 -7.33
C GLU A 535 27.37 22.87 -7.42
N ALA A 536 26.50 22.73 -6.41
CA ALA A 536 25.42 21.75 -6.45
C ALA A 536 24.44 22.02 -7.61
N GLY A 537 24.11 23.28 -7.85
CA GLY A 537 23.28 23.72 -8.98
C GLY A 537 23.90 23.39 -10.33
N SER A 538 25.19 23.65 -10.50
CA SER A 538 25.92 23.29 -11.73
C SER A 538 25.91 21.77 -11.99
N ILE A 539 26.11 20.96 -10.95
CA ILE A 539 26.05 19.49 -11.07
C ILE A 539 24.64 19.03 -11.43
N LEU A 540 23.60 19.59 -10.79
CA LEU A 540 22.22 19.27 -11.10
C LEU A 540 21.91 19.61 -12.57
N GLN A 541 22.33 20.79 -13.02
CA GLN A 541 22.14 21.25 -14.39
C GLN A 541 22.86 20.34 -15.41
N GLU A 542 24.08 19.93 -15.12
CA GLU A 542 24.82 18.97 -15.97
C GLU A 542 24.06 17.66 -16.12
N TRP A 543 23.51 17.12 -15.02
CA TRP A 543 22.68 15.92 -15.06
C TRP A 543 21.36 16.13 -15.82
N TYR A 544 20.73 17.29 -15.69
CA TYR A 544 19.51 17.64 -16.42
C TYR A 544 19.77 17.69 -17.93
N GLU A 545 20.84 18.35 -18.35
CA GLU A 545 21.23 18.44 -19.76
C GLU A 545 21.59 17.07 -20.32
N PHE A 546 22.36 16.27 -19.59
CA PHE A 546 22.74 14.92 -19.98
C PHE A 546 21.52 14.01 -20.15
N VAL A 547 20.57 14.03 -19.22
CA VAL A 547 19.35 13.20 -19.34
C VAL A 547 18.44 13.71 -20.45
N ALA A 548 18.33 15.03 -20.64
CA ALA A 548 17.58 15.61 -21.75
C ALA A 548 18.16 15.28 -23.13
N GLU A 549 19.49 15.15 -23.24
CA GLU A 549 20.15 14.64 -24.43
C GLU A 549 19.70 13.20 -24.73
N ILE A 550 19.76 12.31 -23.74
CA ILE A 550 19.35 10.90 -23.88
C ILE A 550 17.85 10.79 -24.22
N GLU A 551 17.00 11.63 -23.63
CA GLU A 551 15.57 11.69 -23.97
C GLU A 551 15.35 11.95 -25.45
N ARG A 552 16.07 12.93 -26.02
CA ARG A 552 16.00 13.25 -27.46
C ARG A 552 16.54 12.11 -28.32
N GLU A 553 17.65 11.50 -27.92
CA GLU A 553 18.27 10.38 -28.65
C GLU A 553 17.36 9.15 -28.70
N LEU A 554 16.68 8.84 -27.59
CA LEU A 554 15.85 7.64 -27.45
C LEU A 554 14.36 7.88 -27.74
N GLY A 555 13.95 9.13 -28.02
CA GLY A 555 12.56 9.49 -28.26
C GLY A 555 11.66 9.41 -27.01
N ILE A 556 12.24 9.54 -25.81
CA ILE A 556 11.50 9.56 -24.55
C ILE A 556 10.91 10.98 -24.34
N PRO A 557 9.65 11.11 -23.90
CA PRO A 557 9.08 12.43 -23.58
C PRO A 557 9.89 13.17 -22.51
N PRO A 558 10.05 14.50 -22.63
CA PRO A 558 10.79 15.29 -21.66
C PRO A 558 10.15 15.20 -20.27
N PHE A 559 10.97 15.00 -19.24
CA PHE A 559 10.50 14.94 -17.85
C PHE A 559 10.31 16.32 -17.24
N ASN A 560 9.28 16.50 -16.42
CA ASN A 560 9.10 17.73 -15.64
C ASN A 560 10.06 17.73 -14.45
N ARG A 561 11.13 18.53 -14.53
CA ARG A 561 12.19 18.60 -13.52
C ARG A 561 11.97 19.81 -12.62
N GLN A 562 12.31 19.65 -11.34
CA GLN A 562 12.18 20.71 -10.34
C GLN A 562 13.43 21.60 -10.34
N ASP A 563 13.26 22.90 -10.16
CA ASP A 563 14.41 23.79 -9.99
C ASP A 563 15.11 23.55 -8.65
N LEU A 564 16.40 23.87 -8.59
CA LEU A 564 17.19 23.78 -7.36
C LEU A 564 16.62 24.73 -6.30
N ASN A 565 16.06 24.19 -5.22
CA ASN A 565 15.87 24.98 -4.00
C ASN A 565 17.22 25.20 -3.29
N ILE A 566 17.76 26.42 -3.43
CA ILE A 566 19.06 26.85 -2.89
C ILE A 566 19.14 26.65 -1.37
N GLU A 567 18.02 26.80 -0.65
CA GLU A 567 17.98 26.65 0.80
C GLU A 567 18.07 25.19 1.24
N ASP A 568 17.50 24.23 0.50
CA ASP A 568 17.40 22.85 0.94
C ASP A 568 18.74 22.11 0.94
N VAL A 569 19.63 22.44 0.00
CA VAL A 569 20.99 21.86 -0.05
C VAL A 569 21.87 22.38 1.08
N THR A 570 21.55 23.54 1.66
CA THR A 570 22.38 24.26 2.65
C THR A 570 21.81 24.33 4.05
N ARG A 571 20.56 23.88 4.27
CA ARG A 571 19.96 23.79 5.62
C ARG A 571 20.87 22.98 6.54
N GLY A 572 21.34 23.65 7.61
CA GLY A 572 22.43 23.22 8.50
C GLY A 572 22.18 21.99 9.37
N ASN A 573 21.11 21.22 9.15
CA ASN A 573 20.91 19.97 9.88
C ASN A 573 21.81 18.85 9.34
N ASN A 574 22.32 18.02 10.24
CA ASN A 574 23.33 16.99 9.94
C ASN A 574 22.82 15.80 9.09
N TYR A 575 21.55 15.82 8.69
CA TYR A 575 20.87 14.71 8.00
C TYR A 575 20.06 15.15 6.78
N SER A 576 20.17 16.43 6.37
CA SER A 576 19.50 16.90 5.14
C SER A 576 20.06 16.15 3.94
N ASN A 577 19.14 15.54 3.18
CA ASN A 577 19.40 15.09 1.83
C ASN A 577 18.36 15.73 0.93
N THR A 578 18.82 16.19 -0.23
CA THR A 578 17.97 16.88 -1.21
C THR A 578 17.95 16.04 -2.46
N SER A 579 16.76 15.65 -2.89
CA SER A 579 16.59 14.71 -4.00
C SER A 579 15.90 15.40 -5.17
N TYR A 580 16.40 15.17 -6.36
CA TYR A 580 15.89 15.68 -7.62
C TYR A 580 15.63 14.52 -8.57
N LEU A 581 14.42 14.42 -9.09
CA LEU A 581 14.11 13.45 -10.14
C LEU A 581 14.75 13.91 -11.45
N LEU A 582 15.56 13.04 -12.07
CA LEU A 582 16.14 13.30 -13.38
C LEU A 582 15.21 12.82 -14.51
N GLN A 583 14.56 11.67 -14.28
CA GLN A 583 13.56 11.00 -15.12
C GLN A 583 12.86 9.92 -14.25
N GLN A 584 11.79 9.30 -14.75
CA GLN A 584 11.11 8.18 -14.10
C GLN A 584 12.12 7.11 -13.63
N GLY A 585 12.16 6.86 -12.31
CA GLY A 585 13.05 5.85 -11.71
C GLY A 585 14.52 6.26 -11.59
N ILE A 586 14.89 7.51 -11.91
CA ILE A 586 16.26 8.04 -11.77
C ILE A 586 16.25 9.27 -10.86
N THR A 587 16.95 9.16 -9.73
CA THR A 587 17.05 10.24 -8.73
C THR A 587 18.50 10.69 -8.57
N LEU A 588 18.75 12.00 -8.59
CA LEU A 588 19.99 12.60 -8.10
C LEU A 588 19.76 13.04 -6.65
N LYS A 589 20.57 12.55 -5.73
CA LYS A 589 20.47 12.86 -4.31
C LYS A 589 21.75 13.55 -3.87
N PHE A 590 21.65 14.82 -3.51
CA PHE A 590 22.67 15.49 -2.72
C PHE A 590 22.53 15.01 -1.28
N TRP A 591 23.60 14.42 -0.78
CA TRP A 591 23.65 13.88 0.55
C TRP A 591 24.81 14.51 1.29
N ARG A 592 24.51 15.05 2.46
CA ARG A 592 25.53 15.56 3.36
C ARG A 592 26.21 14.38 4.04
N ALA A 593 27.47 14.14 3.69
CA ALA A 593 28.24 13.14 4.36
C ALA A 593 28.60 13.62 5.76
N PHE A 594 28.11 12.93 6.78
CA PHE A 594 28.66 13.08 8.13
C PHE A 594 30.03 12.40 8.28
N THR A 595 30.50 11.72 7.22
CA THR A 595 31.66 10.84 7.18
C THR A 595 32.71 11.32 6.18
N PHE A 596 33.36 12.43 6.55
CA PHE A 596 34.82 12.61 6.43
C PHE A 596 35.36 13.34 7.68
N ALA A 597 34.58 13.39 8.76
CA ALA A 597 34.67 14.47 9.74
C ALA A 597 35.31 14.15 11.09
N ASN A 598 35.41 12.90 11.57
CA ASN A 598 36.14 12.66 12.83
C ASN A 598 37.39 11.77 12.72
N THR A 599 37.91 11.51 11.52
CA THR A 599 39.36 11.26 11.35
C THR A 599 40.14 12.50 10.95
N ARG A 600 39.43 13.54 10.52
CA ARG A 600 39.98 14.77 9.95
C ARG A 600 39.13 15.95 10.39
N VAL A 601 38.87 16.06 11.70
CA VAL A 601 38.61 17.39 12.25
C VAL A 601 39.86 18.22 11.95
N SER A 602 39.70 19.47 11.55
CA SER A 602 40.86 20.32 11.28
C SER A 602 41.73 20.44 12.50
N ASP A 603 43.01 20.78 12.31
CA ASP A 603 43.89 21.13 13.42
C ASP A 603 43.34 22.34 14.23
N GLN A 604 42.23 22.94 13.81
CA GLN A 604 41.52 24.01 14.48
C GLN A 604 40.33 23.52 15.32
N PHE A 605 40.02 22.22 15.34
CA PHE A 605 38.89 21.66 16.11
C PHE A 605 39.35 20.52 17.04
N ASP A 606 38.72 20.46 18.21
CA ASP A 606 38.80 19.36 19.16
C ASP A 606 37.41 18.75 19.38
N LEU A 607 37.34 17.54 19.91
CA LEU A 607 36.08 16.93 20.32
C LEU A 607 35.83 17.22 21.80
N GLN A 608 34.67 17.78 22.11
CA GLN A 608 34.26 18.01 23.48
C GLN A 608 33.72 16.70 24.06
N PRO A 609 34.36 16.10 25.08
CA PRO A 609 33.87 14.88 25.69
C PRO A 609 32.52 15.14 26.35
N THR A 610 31.53 14.28 26.09
CA THR A 610 30.25 14.29 26.81
C THR A 610 30.21 13.12 27.79
N ARG A 611 29.98 13.43 29.07
CA ARG A 611 29.70 12.43 30.12
C ARG A 611 28.21 12.29 30.43
N GLN A 612 27.38 13.13 29.80
CA GLN A 612 25.94 13.07 30.01
C GLN A 612 25.41 11.93 29.13
N SER A 613 24.80 10.93 29.76
CA SER A 613 24.06 9.88 29.07
C SER A 613 22.85 10.52 28.39
N SER A 614 23.02 10.94 27.14
CA SER A 614 21.91 11.37 26.29
C SER A 614 21.33 10.18 25.54
N TYR A 615 20.02 10.20 25.39
CA TYR A 615 19.26 9.36 24.47
C TYR A 615 19.94 9.30 23.09
N CYS A 616 20.03 8.12 22.48
CA CYS A 616 20.53 7.98 21.11
C CYS A 616 19.42 8.37 20.11
N SER A 617 19.53 9.57 19.52
CA SER A 617 18.58 10.08 18.51
C SER A 617 18.54 9.29 17.19
N LYS A 618 19.36 8.24 17.06
CA LYS A 618 19.21 7.23 16.00
C LYS A 618 18.35 6.09 16.57
N PRO A 619 17.02 6.11 16.31
CA PRO A 619 16.10 5.14 16.88
C PRO A 619 16.49 3.72 16.46
N PHE A 620 16.09 2.74 17.27
CA PHE A 620 16.36 1.29 17.23
C PHE A 620 15.85 0.55 15.98
N THR A 621 16.01 1.16 14.82
CA THR A 621 15.36 0.76 13.59
C THR A 621 16.26 -0.06 12.69
N ASN A 622 17.55 -0.14 13.00
CA ASN A 622 18.52 -0.74 12.10
C ASN A 622 19.19 -1.95 12.75
N VAL A 623 19.37 -3.00 11.97
CA VAL A 623 20.20 -4.15 12.33
C VAL A 623 21.30 -4.28 11.29
N GLY A 624 22.55 -4.17 11.76
CA GLY A 624 23.73 -4.44 10.95
C GLY A 624 24.11 -5.91 11.05
N VAL A 625 24.38 -6.53 9.90
CA VAL A 625 25.01 -7.85 9.82
C VAL A 625 26.28 -7.70 9.00
N LEU A 626 27.41 -7.83 9.68
CA LEU A 626 28.72 -7.82 9.06
C LEU A 626 28.95 -9.12 8.29
N TRP A 627 29.85 -9.09 7.31
CA TRP A 627 30.11 -10.27 6.48
C TRP A 627 30.77 -11.43 7.21
N ASN A 628 31.39 -11.16 8.36
CA ASN A 628 31.83 -12.18 9.30
C ASN A 628 30.69 -12.75 10.17
N GLY A 629 29.43 -12.39 9.91
CA GLY A 629 28.25 -12.82 10.64
C GLY A 629 28.00 -12.08 11.96
N ASP A 630 28.83 -11.14 12.36
CA ASP A 630 28.57 -10.37 13.58
C ASP A 630 27.34 -9.47 13.40
N VAL A 631 26.52 -9.37 14.45
CA VAL A 631 25.28 -8.59 14.46
C VAL A 631 25.42 -7.38 15.37
N THR A 632 24.99 -6.22 14.89
CA THR A 632 24.96 -4.96 15.62
C THR A 632 23.56 -4.35 15.54
N LEU A 633 23.14 -3.60 16.55
CA LEU A 633 21.85 -2.87 16.54
C LEU A 633 22.01 -1.39 16.17
N CYS A 634 23.16 -1.05 15.60
CA CYS A 634 23.49 0.31 15.22
C CYS A 634 24.44 0.29 14.03
N ASP A 635 24.22 1.20 13.08
CA ASP A 635 25.07 1.38 11.89
C ASP A 635 26.42 2.07 12.24
N LEU A 636 26.73 2.21 13.53
CA LEU A 636 27.85 2.98 14.06
C LEU A 636 28.95 2.14 14.73
N ASP A 637 28.86 0.81 14.66
CA ASP A 637 29.81 -0.06 15.34
C ASP A 637 31.17 -0.03 14.63
N HIS A 638 32.15 0.61 15.28
CA HIS A 638 33.44 0.89 14.65
C HIS A 638 34.44 -0.29 14.73
N ASP A 639 34.29 -1.21 15.68
CA ASP A 639 35.28 -2.28 15.90
C ASP A 639 34.66 -3.56 16.48
N GLY A 640 33.33 -3.70 16.42
CA GLY A 640 32.61 -4.82 17.03
C GLY A 640 32.28 -4.60 18.51
N GLU A 641 32.38 -3.37 19.02
CA GLU A 641 32.03 -3.01 20.40
C GLU A 641 30.51 -3.04 20.65
N LEU A 642 29.69 -2.91 19.60
CA LEU A 642 28.23 -2.99 19.66
C LEU A 642 27.69 -4.36 19.21
N LYS A 643 28.56 -5.37 19.16
CA LYS A 643 28.21 -6.73 18.80
C LYS A 643 27.27 -7.32 19.85
N VAL A 644 26.07 -7.71 19.40
CA VAL A 644 25.07 -8.38 20.24
C VAL A 644 25.06 -9.90 20.03
N GLY A 645 25.83 -10.39 19.06
CA GLY A 645 26.01 -11.82 18.79
C GLY A 645 26.56 -12.10 17.39
N ASN A 646 26.58 -13.36 17.00
CA ASN A 646 26.95 -13.78 15.64
C ASN A 646 25.84 -14.65 15.05
N ILE A 647 25.42 -14.29 13.84
CA ILE A 647 24.30 -14.92 13.18
C ILE A 647 24.63 -16.32 12.67
N ARG A 648 25.90 -16.71 12.51
CA ARG A 648 26.25 -18.07 12.04
C ARG A 648 25.71 -19.16 12.95
N ASP A 649 25.59 -18.87 14.24
CA ASP A 649 25.13 -19.82 15.25
C ASP A 649 23.67 -19.56 15.70
N SER A 650 22.98 -18.58 15.09
CA SER A 650 21.65 -18.14 15.54
C SER A 650 20.77 -17.55 14.43
N SER A 651 19.55 -17.12 14.75
CA SER A 651 18.64 -16.41 13.84
C SER A 651 18.61 -14.90 14.15
N ILE A 652 18.22 -14.07 13.19
CA ILE A 652 18.10 -12.61 13.38
C ILE A 652 17.09 -12.35 14.49
N GLU A 653 15.95 -13.05 14.45
CA GLU A 653 14.91 -13.00 15.49
C GLU A 653 15.46 -13.27 16.90
N THR A 654 16.36 -14.24 17.04
CA THR A 654 16.99 -14.58 18.32
C THR A 654 17.97 -13.49 18.75
N MET A 655 18.79 -13.00 17.82
CA MET A 655 19.79 -11.96 18.12
C MET A 655 19.17 -10.64 18.52
N ILE A 656 18.07 -10.23 17.87
CA ILE A 656 17.41 -8.96 18.20
C ILE A 656 16.64 -9.02 19.54
N GLN A 657 16.42 -10.22 20.10
CA GLN A 657 15.77 -10.42 21.39
C GLN A 657 16.74 -10.80 22.51
N SER A 658 18.04 -10.96 22.21
CA SER A 658 19.04 -11.38 23.19
C SER A 658 19.19 -10.39 24.33
N ASP A 659 19.71 -10.85 25.47
CA ASP A 659 19.98 -9.99 26.62
C ASP A 659 20.96 -8.86 26.26
N ALA A 660 21.99 -9.17 25.44
CA ALA A 660 22.93 -8.16 24.93
C ALA A 660 22.23 -7.10 24.05
N ALA A 661 21.24 -7.51 23.25
CA ALA A 661 20.41 -6.58 22.48
C ALA A 661 19.55 -5.69 23.39
N GLN A 662 18.97 -6.25 24.46
CA GLN A 662 18.17 -5.50 25.43
C GLN A 662 19.03 -4.52 26.24
N GLU A 663 20.21 -4.94 26.70
CA GLU A 663 21.17 -4.10 27.42
C GLU A 663 21.61 -2.90 26.57
N LEU A 664 21.97 -3.15 25.30
CA LEU A 664 22.34 -2.07 24.38
C LEU A 664 21.19 -1.08 24.15
N ARG A 665 19.94 -1.58 24.08
CA ARG A 665 18.76 -0.71 23.97
C ARG A 665 18.53 0.12 25.22
N SER A 666 18.64 -0.49 26.41
CA SER A 666 18.53 0.20 27.69
C SER A 666 19.56 1.33 27.80
N SER A 667 20.82 1.07 27.42
CA SER A 667 21.86 2.10 27.34
C SER A 667 21.50 3.26 26.42
N MET A 668 20.94 2.97 25.25
CA MET A 668 20.56 3.99 24.26
C MET A 668 19.29 4.76 24.63
N LEU A 669 18.40 4.18 25.45
CA LEU A 669 17.26 4.87 26.07
C LEU A 669 17.66 5.72 27.29
N GLY A 670 18.93 5.69 27.69
CA GLY A 670 19.43 6.44 28.85
C GLY A 670 19.11 5.79 30.19
N GLU A 671 18.59 4.56 30.19
CA GLU A 671 18.37 3.76 31.40
C GLU A 671 19.67 3.16 31.95
N SER A 672 20.67 2.99 31.08
CA SER A 672 22.03 2.53 31.40
C SER A 672 23.08 3.44 30.76
N PRO A 673 24.34 3.45 31.24
CA PRO A 673 25.41 4.18 30.57
C PRO A 673 25.62 3.68 29.13
N LEU A 674 25.84 4.60 28.20
CA LEU A 674 26.19 4.27 26.82
C LEU A 674 27.55 3.53 26.76
N PRO A 675 27.74 2.57 25.83
CA PRO A 675 29.06 2.03 25.51
C PRO A 675 30.06 3.14 25.14
N SER A 676 31.36 2.90 25.35
CA SER A 676 32.45 3.85 25.07
C SER A 676 32.38 4.45 23.66
N ILE A 677 32.16 3.61 22.65
CA ILE A 677 32.03 4.06 21.27
C ILE A 677 30.82 4.98 21.05
N CYS A 678 29.70 4.72 21.72
CA CYS A 678 28.50 5.54 21.64
C CYS A 678 28.71 6.92 22.31
N GLN A 679 29.42 6.96 23.44
CA GLN A 679 29.78 8.23 24.10
C GLN A 679 30.64 9.10 23.18
N LYS A 680 31.70 8.53 22.58
CA LYS A 680 32.55 9.21 21.59
C LYS A 680 31.77 9.68 20.36
N CYS A 681 30.82 8.88 19.89
CA CYS A 681 29.98 9.24 18.74
C CYS A 681 29.09 10.47 19.01
N GLN A 682 28.74 10.74 20.28
CA GLN A 682 27.93 11.88 20.69
C GLN A 682 28.76 13.14 21.02
N GLU A 683 30.10 13.05 20.97
CA GLU A 683 30.98 14.21 21.15
C GLU A 683 30.78 15.22 20.01
N ARG A 684 30.81 16.51 20.36
CA ARG A 684 30.65 17.61 19.39
C ARG A 684 32.00 18.23 19.07
N PRO A 685 32.30 18.52 17.79
CA PRO A 685 33.47 19.30 17.44
C PRO A 685 33.30 20.73 17.96
N PHE A 686 34.35 21.27 18.58
CA PHE A 686 34.44 22.68 18.98
C PHE A 686 35.75 23.27 18.45
N GLN A 687 35.71 24.54 18.04
CA GLN A 687 36.89 25.21 17.51
C GLN A 687 37.86 25.53 18.66
N ARG A 688 39.12 25.13 18.53
CA ARG A 688 40.20 25.59 19.42
C ARG A 688 40.24 27.11 19.36
N ARG A 689 40.11 27.78 20.51
CA ARG A 689 40.44 29.21 20.58
C ARG A 689 41.94 29.32 20.41
N ASN A 690 42.40 30.24 19.57
CA ASN A 690 43.80 30.63 19.59
C ASN A 690 44.12 31.11 21.01
N GLU A 691 44.93 30.37 21.74
CA GLU A 691 45.58 30.89 22.94
C GLU A 691 46.53 31.99 22.44
N GLU A 692 46.24 33.24 22.82
CA GLU A 692 47.15 34.39 22.65
C GLU A 692 48.37 34.25 23.56
#